data_AF-A0A9N8DQY6-F1
#
_entry.id   AF-A0A9N8DQY6-F1
#
_cell.length_a   1.000
_cell.length_b   1.000
_cell.length_c   1.000
_cell.angle_alpha   90.00
_cell.angle_beta   90.00
_cell.angle_gamma   90.00
#
_symmetry.space_group_name_H-M   'P 1'
#
loop_
_entity.id
_entity.type
_entity.pdbx_description
1 polymer ?
#
loop_
_entity_poly.entity_id
_entity_poly.type
_entity_poly.pdbx_seq_one_letter_code
_entity_poly.pdbx_strand_id
1 'polypeptide(L)'
;MAPRQSYGSITVKHEDEQEIKQLIQGSSSVPVKRSNSKKYFVIAILAIVIFVVVEFSYPKIVGNRGHAREKWVPQKHNNNKKANEDDANLILSELSPVDLGFRSIQREKEASPSEIWGNRSGPLPTNSWYLNLVSRKAAIQPDDSTRVYTVPYIVDMAPPAAMAGIRVHWPTISASDRNVQMVDDFKNGLCLGSTDVSKKYQVDPNATLSHLGVSLQWTGSSDNKSMKTSIVRGMPFVTMQYEGGALPILYSYNGPAQSDTAILVDGKHGLKCGTVDSQGGTVEGNTASVESEMQLHFIGSDFTWAVYFSKPVKVKCGVTDGDVWSKEFQLSVVGYDTSDDAPLITQVALINECTTGASNIRAHCSGDQSAGTSKAIKAYAQLMKEKAFLFPTSPSLHFSYPEDGSEDRIANTTIDWAPITSSSQDQLLMFAMPHHQEYLNESSDVKITEHCFDTFHGSTCLVEGNVWTLGEDLGAPMSFNAPRPPEAKTIPTLAKALEEDLQFQIPANLLVAAADTYFSGKILARVGRVISIAWEMNSLALGDVDSLQYDEVDDQALSEAAHAAASENFPSEEDIATAVNQLKEGVSAWLSEDAEAPYVFDKSWGGFVNCGCHYVGKGDSGHCNNTFPDCPALADVNEDFGNGWYNDHHYHYGYHVYAAAVVAKYDREWAVEYFDKVLLYIRDFANPAPAEEFFVQFRQKDWFLGSSWASGIVSAENSPHGRNEESSSEAIAAYEAVALYGAVMADIFSRESSSADDEKYETAKLVRDAGQLLTVTELRATNTYWHVWSSETHKSTYPKGYKQPVVGMLYDTMASFQTWFAPQAVVSYGIQLMPLTPVAERRDDPDWAAELYPAYEEACKTAGDFCINNGWSILQAGLCAEAGDHEDALEQALAIPTKVFISQGGDGNSLTNTIWFIATRKPSSASKAN
;
A
#
# COMPACT_ATOMS: atom_id res chain seq x y z
N MET A 1 -5.69 29.32 -21.21
CA MET A 1 -5.97 30.64 -20.59
C MET A 1 -5.77 30.47 -19.10
N ALA A 2 -4.97 31.34 -18.44
CA ALA A 2 -4.75 31.25 -16.99
C ALA A 2 -5.99 31.73 -16.21
N PRO A 3 -6.20 31.17 -15.00
CA PRO A 3 -6.06 32.03 -13.83
C PRO A 3 -5.23 31.42 -12.69
N ARG A 4 -4.26 32.23 -12.25
CA ARG A 4 -3.98 32.67 -10.86
C ARG A 4 -3.55 31.66 -9.79
N GLN A 5 -2.48 32.08 -9.10
CA GLN A 5 -1.94 31.55 -7.86
C GLN A 5 -3.01 31.40 -6.76
N SER A 6 -3.03 30.24 -6.11
CA SER A 6 -3.50 30.05 -4.74
C SER A 6 -2.84 28.80 -4.15
N TYR A 7 -1.99 28.98 -3.14
CA TYR A 7 -1.85 27.98 -2.09
C TYR A 7 -3.15 28.02 -1.26
N GLY A 8 -3.69 26.85 -0.90
CA GLY A 8 -4.95 26.71 -0.16
C GLY A 8 -6.08 26.01 -0.93
N SER A 9 -6.34 24.77 -0.51
CA SER A 9 -7.49 23.89 -0.81
C SER A 9 -7.97 23.78 -2.26
N ILE A 10 -7.79 22.61 -2.87
CA ILE A 10 -8.52 22.23 -4.09
C ILE A 10 -9.95 21.80 -3.68
N THR A 11 -10.86 22.75 -3.49
CA THR A 11 -12.30 22.44 -3.61
C THR A 11 -12.61 22.15 -5.08
N VAL A 12 -12.57 20.86 -5.46
CA VAL A 12 -13.09 20.39 -6.75
C VAL A 12 -14.57 20.76 -6.82
N LYS A 13 -14.96 21.54 -7.82
CA LYS A 13 -16.37 21.86 -8.02
C LYS A 13 -17.09 20.64 -8.59
N HIS A 14 -18.25 20.34 -8.00
CA HIS A 14 -19.16 19.24 -8.34
C HIS A 14 -19.70 19.20 -9.80
N GLU A 15 -19.18 20.00 -10.73
CA GLU A 15 -19.70 20.12 -12.10
C GLU A 15 -19.01 19.18 -13.12
N ASP A 16 -17.78 18.71 -12.84
CA ASP A 16 -17.00 17.88 -13.80
C ASP A 16 -17.34 16.38 -13.76
N GLU A 17 -18.11 15.93 -12.78
CA GLU A 17 -18.54 14.53 -12.61
C GLU A 17 -19.45 14.02 -13.75
N GLN A 18 -20.03 14.92 -14.56
CA GLN A 18 -20.90 14.54 -15.69
C GLN A 18 -20.15 14.29 -17.01
N GLU A 19 -18.92 14.80 -17.21
CA GLU A 19 -18.15 14.50 -18.43
C GLU A 19 -17.45 13.15 -18.34
N ILE A 20 -16.93 12.76 -17.16
CA ILE A 20 -16.35 11.43 -16.93
C ILE A 20 -17.39 10.31 -17.14
N LYS A 21 -18.65 10.53 -16.71
CA LYS A 21 -19.75 9.57 -16.90
C LYS A 21 -20.21 9.40 -18.36
N GLN A 22 -19.80 10.29 -19.29
CA GLN A 22 -20.11 10.14 -20.72
C GLN A 22 -19.05 9.39 -21.53
N LEU A 23 -17.82 9.23 -21.02
CA LEU A 23 -16.76 8.49 -21.71
C LEU A 23 -16.84 6.96 -21.53
N ILE A 24 -17.60 6.48 -20.54
CA ILE A 24 -17.69 5.05 -20.18
C ILE A 24 -18.87 4.31 -20.88
N GLN A 25 -19.84 5.01 -21.49
CA GLN A 25 -21.00 4.40 -22.15
C GLN A 25 -20.99 4.56 -23.69
N GLY A 26 -20.09 3.83 -24.33
CA GLY A 26 -19.75 3.98 -25.76
C GLY A 26 -20.21 2.90 -26.74
N SER A 27 -21.07 1.92 -26.40
CA SER A 27 -21.56 0.96 -27.41
C SER A 27 -22.88 0.23 -27.09
N SER A 28 -24.00 0.71 -27.63
CA SER A 28 -25.04 -0.12 -28.31
C SER A 28 -26.26 0.74 -28.70
N SER A 29 -26.72 0.62 -29.95
CA SER A 29 -27.78 1.47 -30.51
C SER A 29 -28.88 0.68 -31.23
N VAL A 30 -30.05 0.53 -30.60
CA VAL A 30 -31.35 0.21 -31.28
C VAL A 30 -32.48 0.92 -30.49
N PRO A 31 -33.49 1.56 -31.15
CA PRO A 31 -34.35 2.54 -30.47
C PRO A 31 -35.71 2.02 -30.00
N VAL A 32 -36.22 2.58 -28.88
CA VAL A 32 -37.63 2.47 -28.46
C VAL A 32 -38.22 3.88 -28.22
N LYS A 33 -39.51 4.04 -28.54
CA LYS A 33 -40.19 5.33 -28.76
C LYS A 33 -40.48 6.12 -27.48
N ARG A 34 -40.29 7.46 -27.54
CA ARG A 34 -40.83 8.43 -26.58
C ARG A 34 -42.36 8.56 -26.66
N SER A 35 -42.99 8.89 -25.54
CA SER A 35 -44.30 9.57 -25.44
C SER A 35 -44.21 10.78 -24.50
N ASN A 36 -45.14 11.73 -24.62
CA ASN A 36 -44.99 13.12 -24.13
C ASN A 36 -45.83 13.48 -22.89
N SER A 37 -45.31 14.39 -22.05
CA SER A 37 -45.94 15.63 -21.51
C SER A 37 -45.04 16.19 -20.37
N LYS A 38 -44.57 17.46 -20.31
CA LYS A 38 -45.17 18.81 -20.31
C LYS A 38 -46.20 19.03 -19.17
N LYS A 39 -46.18 20.10 -18.34
CA LYS A 39 -45.30 21.27 -18.07
C LYS A 39 -45.90 22.07 -16.86
N TYR A 40 -45.18 23.12 -16.36
CA TYR A 40 -45.66 24.31 -15.59
C TYR A 40 -45.88 24.20 -14.05
N PHE A 41 -45.78 25.25 -13.19
CA PHE A 41 -44.99 26.52 -13.16
C PHE A 41 -45.17 27.29 -11.79
N VAL A 42 -44.08 27.51 -11.02
CA VAL A 42 -43.63 28.71 -10.22
C VAL A 42 -44.58 29.59 -9.33
N ILE A 43 -44.00 30.19 -8.24
CA ILE A 43 -44.38 31.39 -7.41
C ILE A 43 -45.09 31.06 -6.05
N ALA A 44 -44.43 31.04 -4.86
CA ALA A 44 -44.04 32.11 -3.89
C ALA A 44 -45.19 32.60 -2.92
N ILE A 45 -45.04 33.28 -1.75
CA ILE A 45 -43.91 34.00 -1.09
C ILE A 45 -44.14 34.31 0.46
N LEU A 46 -43.06 34.59 1.23
CA LEU A 46 -42.91 35.29 2.56
C LEU A 46 -43.30 34.70 3.96
N ALA A 47 -42.47 35.10 4.94
CA ALA A 47 -42.30 34.69 6.35
C ALA A 47 -43.06 35.51 7.44
N ILE A 48 -43.07 35.01 8.69
CA ILE A 48 -43.20 35.78 9.97
C ILE A 48 -42.30 35.16 11.07
N VAL A 49 -41.76 36.00 11.96
CA VAL A 49 -40.89 35.70 13.13
C VAL A 49 -41.66 35.78 14.45
N ILE A 50 -41.37 34.93 15.45
CA ILE A 50 -41.64 35.21 16.89
C ILE A 50 -40.44 34.79 17.76
N PHE A 51 -40.05 35.69 18.67
CA PHE A 51 -39.06 35.54 19.73
C PHE A 51 -39.72 35.01 21.02
N VAL A 52 -39.00 34.20 21.83
CA VAL A 52 -39.23 34.09 23.28
C VAL A 52 -37.88 34.04 23.99
N VAL A 53 -37.71 34.90 25.00
CA VAL A 53 -36.52 34.99 25.87
C VAL A 53 -36.84 34.36 27.22
N VAL A 54 -35.92 33.56 27.76
CA VAL A 54 -35.82 33.27 29.20
C VAL A 54 -34.34 33.27 29.59
N GLU A 55 -33.88 34.32 30.27
CA GLU A 55 -32.67 34.23 31.10
C GLU A 55 -32.98 33.46 32.39
N PHE A 56 -32.01 32.71 32.92
CA PHE A 56 -31.74 32.73 34.37
C PHE A 56 -30.32 32.22 34.71
N SER A 57 -29.45 33.17 35.09
CA SER A 57 -28.37 33.07 36.09
C SER A 57 -27.23 32.04 35.96
N TYR A 58 -26.03 32.57 35.71
CA TYR A 58 -24.74 32.00 36.16
C TYR A 58 -24.67 31.81 37.67
N PRO A 59 -23.87 30.83 38.12
CA PRO A 59 -22.91 31.06 39.20
C PRO A 59 -21.47 30.83 38.73
N LYS A 60 -20.61 31.85 38.88
CA LYS A 60 -19.15 31.65 38.82
C LYS A 60 -18.71 30.84 40.03
N ILE A 61 -18.08 29.68 39.81
CA ILE A 61 -17.14 29.10 40.77
C ILE A 61 -15.79 28.97 40.07
N VAL A 62 -14.77 29.51 40.73
CA VAL A 62 -13.39 29.58 40.25
C VAL A 62 -12.64 28.30 40.61
N GLY A 63 -11.87 27.78 39.66
CA GLY A 63 -10.65 27.03 39.96
C GLY A 63 -10.81 25.59 40.45
N ASN A 64 -10.78 24.64 39.51
CA ASN A 64 -9.77 23.59 39.58
C ASN A 64 -9.49 23.02 38.18
N ARG A 65 -8.24 23.11 37.71
CA ARG A 65 -7.80 22.39 36.49
C ARG A 65 -7.62 20.92 36.84
N GLY A 66 -8.71 20.17 36.86
CA GLY A 66 -8.64 18.71 36.80
C GLY A 66 -8.47 18.28 35.35
N HIS A 67 -7.24 17.93 34.94
CA HIS A 67 -7.07 17.08 33.76
C HIS A 67 -7.65 15.72 34.10
N ALA A 68 -8.94 15.53 33.79
CA ALA A 68 -9.51 14.20 33.74
C ALA A 68 -8.83 13.49 32.57
N ARG A 69 -7.81 12.68 32.88
CA ARG A 69 -7.26 11.70 31.95
C ARG A 69 -8.44 10.83 31.49
N GLU A 70 -9.00 11.12 30.32
CA GLU A 70 -9.84 10.17 29.60
C GLU A 70 -8.93 8.99 29.27
N LYS A 71 -8.90 8.02 30.17
CA LYS A 71 -8.27 6.73 29.87
C LYS A 71 -9.08 6.08 28.76
N TRP A 72 -8.60 6.26 27.53
CA TRP A 72 -8.57 5.13 26.61
C TRP A 72 -7.87 4.00 27.41
N VAL A 73 -8.64 2.94 27.71
CA VAL A 73 -8.12 1.79 28.46
C VAL A 73 -7.97 0.68 27.44
N PRO A 74 -6.74 0.34 27.01
CA PRO A 74 -6.56 -0.91 26.29
C PRO A 74 -7.05 -2.02 27.21
N GLN A 75 -7.79 -2.99 26.66
CA GLN A 75 -7.81 -4.26 27.34
C GLN A 75 -6.38 -4.78 27.33
N LYS A 76 -5.83 -5.06 28.53
CA LYS A 76 -4.68 -5.94 28.61
C LYS A 76 -5.02 -7.19 27.80
N HIS A 77 -4.25 -7.48 26.76
CA HIS A 77 -4.28 -8.78 26.13
C HIS A 77 -4.21 -9.83 27.26
N ASN A 78 -5.08 -10.84 27.20
CA ASN A 78 -5.09 -11.88 28.22
C ASN A 78 -3.66 -12.45 28.36
N ASN A 79 -3.11 -12.41 29.58
CA ASN A 79 -1.69 -12.62 29.93
C ASN A 79 -1.16 -14.07 29.68
N ASN A 80 -1.60 -14.75 28.63
CA ASN A 80 -1.20 -16.11 28.27
C ASN A 80 -0.18 -16.18 27.12
N LYS A 81 0.15 -15.04 26.49
CA LYS A 81 1.49 -14.79 25.95
C LYS A 81 2.01 -13.54 26.64
N LYS A 82 3.21 -13.61 27.23
CA LYS A 82 4.05 -12.40 27.36
C LYS A 82 4.15 -11.80 25.95
N ALA A 83 4.09 -10.48 25.80
CA ALA A 83 4.79 -9.87 24.66
C ALA A 83 6.24 -10.36 24.74
N ASN A 84 6.80 -10.88 23.65
CA ASN A 84 8.17 -11.40 23.73
C ASN A 84 9.08 -10.23 24.15
N GLU A 85 10.16 -10.51 24.89
CA GLU A 85 11.08 -9.44 25.29
C GLU A 85 11.63 -8.72 24.03
N ASP A 86 11.72 -9.43 22.90
CA ASP A 86 12.01 -8.92 21.57
C ASP A 86 10.95 -7.94 21.01
N ASP A 87 9.65 -8.18 21.21
CA ASP A 87 8.57 -7.32 20.70
C ASP A 87 8.53 -5.97 21.45
N ALA A 88 8.86 -5.99 22.74
CA ALA A 88 8.89 -4.78 23.59
C ALA A 88 10.03 -3.83 23.17
N ASN A 89 11.16 -4.39 22.70
CA ASN A 89 12.29 -3.63 22.19
C ASN A 89 11.99 -2.89 20.86
N LEU A 90 10.83 -3.16 20.23
CA LEU A 90 10.40 -2.48 19.00
C LEU A 90 9.55 -1.22 19.25
N ILE A 91 9.16 -0.92 20.50
CA ILE A 91 8.29 0.22 20.81
C ILE A 91 9.05 1.53 20.70
N LEU A 92 8.62 2.43 19.79
CA LEU A 92 9.29 3.71 19.57
C LEU A 92 9.05 4.75 20.67
N SER A 93 7.87 4.75 21.30
CA SER A 93 7.55 5.62 22.45
C SER A 93 6.26 5.16 23.12
N GLU A 94 6.20 5.15 24.45
CA GLU A 94 4.96 4.90 25.21
C GLU A 94 4.05 6.14 25.29
N LEU A 95 4.52 7.32 24.88
CA LEU A 95 3.74 8.56 24.99
C LEU A 95 2.56 8.54 24.02
N SER A 96 1.37 8.84 24.53
CA SER A 96 0.19 9.04 23.68
C SER A 96 0.29 10.39 22.95
N PRO A 97 -0.37 10.55 21.78
CA PRO A 97 -0.48 11.87 21.15
C PRO A 97 -1.07 12.94 22.07
N VAL A 98 -1.93 12.55 23.02
CA VAL A 98 -2.55 13.46 24.00
C VAL A 98 -1.57 13.89 25.08
N ASP A 99 -0.64 13.03 25.51
CA ASP A 99 0.44 13.42 26.43
C ASP A 99 1.45 14.38 25.75
N LEU A 100 1.50 14.39 24.41
CA LEU A 100 2.29 15.29 23.57
C LEU A 100 1.55 16.57 23.11
N GLY A 101 0.34 16.81 23.63
CA GLY A 101 -0.46 18.03 23.39
C GLY A 101 -1.52 17.91 22.30
N PHE A 102 -1.53 16.84 21.51
CA PHE A 102 -2.45 16.70 20.39
C PHE A 102 -3.87 16.31 20.85
N ARG A 103 -4.86 16.90 20.17
CA ARG A 103 -6.28 16.60 20.42
C ARG A 103 -6.64 15.24 19.84
N SER A 104 -7.66 14.61 20.42
CA SER A 104 -8.16 13.31 20.00
C SER A 104 -9.62 13.40 19.56
N ILE A 105 -10.01 12.65 18.53
CA ILE A 105 -11.37 12.62 17.99
C ILE A 105 -11.90 11.18 17.91
N GLN A 106 -13.22 11.04 17.94
CA GLN A 106 -13.92 9.80 17.59
C GLN A 106 -14.70 10.07 16.30
N ARG A 107 -14.52 9.24 15.26
CA ARG A 107 -15.24 9.44 13.99
C ARG A 107 -16.74 9.25 14.16
N GLU A 108 -17.50 9.90 13.27
CA GLU A 108 -18.92 9.59 13.08
C GLU A 108 -19.11 8.14 12.59
N LYS A 109 -20.36 7.67 12.59
CA LYS A 109 -20.67 6.26 12.33
C LYS A 109 -20.23 5.82 10.94
N GLU A 110 -20.32 6.71 9.95
CA GLU A 110 -20.08 6.44 8.54
C GLU A 110 -18.58 6.22 8.26
N ALA A 111 -17.70 6.97 8.92
CA ALA A 111 -16.24 6.87 8.77
C ALA A 111 -15.55 6.00 9.86
N SER A 112 -16.27 5.58 10.90
CA SER A 112 -15.79 4.60 11.88
C SER A 112 -15.63 3.19 11.28
N PRO A 113 -14.96 2.25 11.97
CA PRO A 113 -14.95 0.84 11.60
C PRO A 113 -16.34 0.24 11.35
N SER A 114 -16.41 -0.72 10.43
CA SER A 114 -17.64 -1.48 10.17
C SER A 114 -17.96 -2.46 11.31
N GLU A 115 -19.20 -2.93 11.38
CA GLU A 115 -19.62 -3.97 12.32
C GLU A 115 -18.92 -5.32 12.10
N ILE A 116 -18.24 -5.54 10.97
CA ILE A 116 -17.44 -6.75 10.70
C ILE A 116 -16.22 -6.82 11.63
N TRP A 117 -15.68 -5.70 12.11
CA TRP A 117 -14.57 -5.72 13.07
C TRP A 117 -14.97 -6.26 14.45
N GLY A 118 -16.27 -6.43 14.72
CA GLY A 118 -16.78 -6.96 15.98
C GLY A 118 -16.44 -6.05 17.17
N ASN A 119 -16.06 -6.66 18.29
CA ASN A 119 -15.70 -5.95 19.53
C ASN A 119 -14.18 -5.73 19.68
N ARG A 120 -13.43 -5.63 18.58
CA ARG A 120 -11.98 -5.41 18.64
C ARG A 120 -11.64 -4.04 19.26
N SER A 121 -10.57 -4.01 20.03
CA SER A 121 -10.00 -2.82 20.67
C SER A 121 -8.53 -2.70 20.32
N GLY A 122 -8.00 -1.48 20.27
CA GLY A 122 -6.65 -1.19 19.77
C GLY A 122 -6.71 -0.55 18.38
N PRO A 123 -5.55 -0.19 17.82
CA PRO A 123 -5.44 0.31 16.45
C PRO A 123 -5.86 -0.77 15.44
N LEU A 124 -6.50 -0.34 14.34
CA LEU A 124 -7.00 -1.19 13.27
C LEU A 124 -6.32 -0.83 11.95
N PRO A 125 -5.96 -1.81 11.10
CA PRO A 125 -5.33 -1.53 9.82
C PRO A 125 -6.23 -0.72 8.89
N THR A 126 -5.63 0.24 8.18
CA THR A 126 -6.32 1.20 7.32
C THR A 126 -5.92 1.10 5.84
N ASN A 127 -4.80 0.46 5.52
CA ASN A 127 -4.26 0.36 4.15
C ASN A 127 -4.03 -1.09 3.68
N SER A 128 -4.37 -2.10 4.49
CA SER A 128 -4.15 -3.52 4.14
C SER A 128 -4.98 -3.99 2.94
N TRP A 129 -4.40 -4.89 2.13
CA TRP A 129 -5.02 -5.49 0.93
C TRP A 129 -6.40 -6.11 1.18
N TYR A 130 -6.64 -6.68 2.36
CA TYR A 130 -7.91 -7.36 2.67
C TYR A 130 -9.08 -6.43 3.06
N LEU A 131 -8.87 -5.10 3.10
CA LEU A 131 -9.86 -4.17 3.67
C LEU A 131 -11.21 -4.13 2.96
N ASN A 132 -11.25 -4.49 1.67
CA ASN A 132 -12.50 -4.61 0.92
C ASN A 132 -13.46 -5.66 1.55
N LEU A 133 -12.96 -6.68 2.26
CA LEU A 133 -13.77 -7.70 2.97
C LEU A 133 -14.33 -7.20 4.32
N VAL A 134 -13.76 -6.15 4.90
CA VAL A 134 -14.15 -5.62 6.22
C VAL A 134 -14.69 -4.18 6.13
N SER A 135 -14.91 -3.67 4.92
CA SER A 135 -15.41 -2.32 4.67
C SER A 135 -16.88 -2.15 5.08
N ARG A 136 -17.32 -0.89 5.20
CA ARG A 136 -18.73 -0.57 5.46
C ARG A 136 -19.65 -1.08 4.36
N LYS A 137 -19.19 -1.10 3.10
CA LYS A 137 -19.93 -1.68 1.98
C LYS A 137 -20.15 -3.18 2.18
N ALA A 138 -19.09 -3.92 2.53
CA ALA A 138 -19.14 -5.35 2.80
C ALA A 138 -20.08 -5.73 3.97
N ALA A 139 -20.20 -4.85 4.97
CA ALA A 139 -21.11 -5.04 6.10
C ALA A 139 -22.60 -4.86 5.74
N ILE A 140 -22.91 -3.97 4.78
CA ILE A 140 -24.28 -3.64 4.38
C ILE A 140 -24.75 -4.59 3.28
N GLN A 141 -23.97 -4.71 2.21
CA GLN A 141 -24.26 -5.52 1.03
C GLN A 141 -22.94 -5.85 0.31
N PRO A 142 -22.34 -7.03 0.56
CA PRO A 142 -21.17 -7.43 -0.18
C PRO A 142 -21.54 -7.74 -1.63
N ASP A 143 -20.67 -7.31 -2.54
CA ASP A 143 -20.77 -7.49 -4.00
C ASP A 143 -19.36 -7.68 -4.60
N ASP A 144 -19.25 -7.77 -5.92
CA ASP A 144 -17.98 -8.02 -6.61
C ASP A 144 -16.90 -6.92 -6.38
N SER A 145 -17.27 -5.74 -5.82
CA SER A 145 -16.27 -4.72 -5.40
C SER A 145 -15.73 -4.95 -3.98
N THR A 146 -16.27 -5.93 -3.24
CA THR A 146 -15.74 -6.36 -1.93
C THR A 146 -14.66 -7.43 -2.02
N ARG A 147 -14.31 -7.83 -3.25
CA ARG A 147 -13.24 -8.80 -3.52
C ARG A 147 -11.86 -8.29 -3.14
N VAL A 148 -10.99 -9.25 -2.85
CA VAL A 148 -9.56 -9.07 -2.53
C VAL A 148 -8.74 -10.11 -3.27
N TYR A 149 -7.45 -9.81 -3.48
CA TYR A 149 -6.52 -10.72 -4.12
C TYR A 149 -5.57 -11.34 -3.10
N THR A 150 -5.41 -12.66 -3.12
CA THR A 150 -4.56 -13.39 -2.17
C THR A 150 -3.24 -13.86 -2.78
N VAL A 151 -3.14 -13.93 -4.11
CA VAL A 151 -2.13 -14.72 -4.84
C VAL A 151 -2.27 -16.23 -4.54
N PRO A 152 -2.65 -17.07 -5.52
CA PRO A 152 -3.13 -16.76 -6.87
C PRO A 152 -4.64 -16.46 -6.94
N TYR A 153 -5.39 -16.62 -5.84
CA TYR A 153 -6.85 -16.53 -5.85
C TYR A 153 -7.39 -15.11 -5.65
N ILE A 154 -8.46 -14.75 -6.36
CA ILE A 154 -9.38 -13.69 -5.94
C ILE A 154 -10.44 -14.31 -5.02
N VAL A 155 -10.78 -13.62 -3.93
CA VAL A 155 -11.78 -14.06 -2.94
C VAL A 155 -12.78 -12.95 -2.65
N ASP A 156 -14.06 -13.28 -2.64
CA ASP A 156 -15.14 -12.43 -2.15
C ASP A 156 -16.22 -13.23 -1.40
N MET A 157 -17.34 -12.59 -1.04
CA MET A 157 -18.43 -13.21 -0.29
C MET A 157 -19.33 -14.05 -1.19
N ALA A 158 -19.70 -15.24 -0.72
CA ALA A 158 -20.70 -16.06 -1.40
C ALA A 158 -22.03 -15.28 -1.56
N PRO A 159 -22.74 -15.43 -2.69
CA PRO A 159 -23.94 -14.64 -2.97
C PRO A 159 -24.99 -14.79 -1.84
N PRO A 160 -25.47 -13.70 -1.24
CA PRO A 160 -26.42 -13.78 -0.13
C PRO A 160 -27.74 -14.48 -0.46
N ALA A 161 -28.07 -14.67 -1.74
CA ALA A 161 -29.22 -15.48 -2.16
C ALA A 161 -28.98 -17.00 -1.98
N ALA A 162 -27.74 -17.47 -2.15
CA ALA A 162 -27.38 -18.88 -2.11
C ALA A 162 -27.08 -19.37 -0.69
N MET A 163 -26.06 -18.81 -0.03
CA MET A 163 -25.61 -19.26 1.30
C MET A 163 -24.81 -18.18 2.04
N ALA A 164 -24.48 -18.43 3.30
CA ALA A 164 -23.36 -17.74 3.96
C ALA A 164 -22.05 -18.38 3.49
N GLY A 165 -20.96 -17.63 3.35
CA GLY A 165 -19.64 -18.17 3.01
C GLY A 165 -18.83 -17.24 2.10
N ILE A 166 -17.86 -17.82 1.38
CA ILE A 166 -16.97 -17.12 0.43
C ILE A 166 -17.04 -17.76 -0.96
N ARG A 167 -16.60 -17.02 -1.97
CA ARG A 167 -16.42 -17.47 -3.35
C ARG A 167 -14.96 -17.27 -3.74
N VAL A 168 -14.37 -18.29 -4.35
CA VAL A 168 -12.99 -18.32 -4.83
C VAL A 168 -12.95 -18.34 -6.35
N HIS A 169 -12.05 -17.54 -6.93
CA HIS A 169 -11.86 -17.39 -8.35
C HIS A 169 -10.38 -17.59 -8.70
N TRP A 170 -10.11 -18.24 -9.83
CA TRP A 170 -8.80 -18.16 -10.48
C TRP A 170 -8.87 -17.04 -11.53
N PRO A 171 -8.08 -15.97 -11.41
CA PRO A 171 -8.08 -14.88 -12.39
C PRO A 171 -7.44 -15.35 -13.70
N THR A 172 -7.85 -14.74 -14.82
CA THR A 172 -7.09 -14.78 -16.06
C THR A 172 -6.51 -13.40 -16.35
N ILE A 173 -5.33 -13.31 -16.96
CA ILE A 173 -4.67 -12.02 -17.19
C ILE A 173 -5.01 -11.53 -18.60
N SER A 174 -5.46 -10.27 -18.70
CA SER A 174 -5.61 -9.55 -19.96
C SER A 174 -4.62 -8.40 -20.00
N ALA A 175 -3.92 -8.25 -21.12
CA ALA A 175 -2.94 -7.19 -21.33
C ALA A 175 -3.23 -6.41 -22.62
N SER A 176 -3.02 -5.11 -22.54
CA SER A 176 -3.01 -4.14 -23.63
C SER A 176 -1.76 -3.26 -23.47
N ASP A 177 -1.45 -2.46 -24.49
CA ASP A 177 -0.30 -1.56 -24.53
C ASP A 177 -0.06 -0.78 -23.21
N ARG A 178 -1.15 -0.33 -22.58
CA ARG A 178 -1.16 0.55 -21.40
C ARG A 178 -1.82 -0.02 -20.14
N ASN A 179 -2.37 -1.24 -20.18
CA ASN A 179 -3.05 -1.82 -19.03
C ASN A 179 -2.85 -3.34 -18.99
N VAL A 180 -2.47 -3.86 -17.83
CA VAL A 180 -2.61 -5.27 -17.46
C VAL A 180 -3.67 -5.36 -16.38
N GLN A 181 -4.63 -6.26 -16.52
CA GLN A 181 -5.67 -6.47 -15.50
C GLN A 181 -6.00 -7.95 -15.35
N MET A 182 -6.35 -8.34 -14.14
CA MET A 182 -7.06 -9.60 -13.91
C MET A 182 -8.49 -9.47 -14.45
N VAL A 183 -8.87 -10.37 -15.33
CA VAL A 183 -10.25 -10.60 -15.73
C VAL A 183 -10.85 -11.56 -14.73
N ASP A 184 -11.77 -11.03 -13.92
CA ASP A 184 -12.68 -11.84 -13.10
C ASP A 184 -13.81 -12.40 -13.98
N ASP A 185 -13.95 -13.72 -13.98
CA ASP A 185 -15.09 -14.44 -14.53
C ASP A 185 -15.79 -15.18 -13.39
N PHE A 186 -16.67 -14.46 -12.68
CA PHE A 186 -17.36 -14.95 -11.49
C PHE A 186 -18.11 -16.28 -11.68
N LYS A 187 -18.46 -16.64 -12.93
CA LYS A 187 -19.14 -17.90 -13.23
C LYS A 187 -18.23 -19.11 -13.06
N ASN A 188 -16.94 -18.91 -13.24
CA ASN A 188 -15.90 -19.94 -13.14
C ASN A 188 -15.34 -20.11 -11.71
N GLY A 189 -15.80 -19.28 -10.77
CA GLY A 189 -15.50 -19.44 -9.34
C GLY A 189 -16.30 -20.56 -8.67
N LEU A 190 -15.84 -20.99 -7.49
CA LEU A 190 -16.50 -21.96 -6.63
C LEU A 190 -16.81 -21.30 -5.27
N CYS A 191 -18.04 -21.45 -4.78
CA CYS A 191 -18.44 -20.96 -3.47
C CYS A 191 -18.32 -22.07 -2.41
N LEU A 192 -17.80 -21.73 -1.23
CA LEU A 192 -17.71 -22.58 -0.04
C LEU A 192 -18.50 -21.93 1.10
N GLY A 193 -19.42 -22.66 1.73
CA GLY A 193 -20.27 -22.06 2.76
C GLY A 193 -21.25 -23.01 3.44
N SER A 194 -22.31 -22.44 4.02
CA SER A 194 -23.42 -23.18 4.63
C SER A 194 -24.70 -22.32 4.71
N THR A 195 -25.85 -22.99 4.82
CA THR A 195 -27.14 -22.37 5.16
C THR A 195 -27.49 -22.51 6.66
N ASP A 196 -26.68 -23.22 7.45
CA ASP A 196 -26.89 -23.45 8.89
C ASP A 196 -26.57 -22.23 9.78
N VAL A 197 -25.91 -21.20 9.24
CA VAL A 197 -25.41 -20.04 9.98
C VAL A 197 -25.95 -18.72 9.43
N SER A 198 -25.81 -17.63 10.19
CA SER A 198 -26.11 -16.29 9.70
C SER A 198 -25.28 -15.95 8.47
N LYS A 199 -25.83 -15.12 7.57
CA LYS A 199 -25.10 -14.54 6.42
C LYS A 199 -24.19 -13.37 6.83
N LYS A 200 -24.40 -12.80 8.02
CA LYS A 200 -23.48 -11.84 8.62
C LYS A 200 -22.24 -12.55 9.17
N TYR A 201 -21.10 -11.92 9.00
CA TYR A 201 -19.81 -12.35 9.53
C TYR A 201 -19.12 -11.22 10.29
N GLN A 202 -18.09 -11.60 11.02
CA GLN A 202 -17.15 -10.71 11.68
C GLN A 202 -15.72 -11.26 11.48
N VAL A 203 -14.71 -10.43 11.72
CA VAL A 203 -13.33 -10.91 11.94
C VAL A 203 -13.35 -11.84 13.16
N ASP A 204 -12.73 -13.02 13.06
CA ASP A 204 -12.73 -14.01 14.15
C ASP A 204 -12.19 -13.36 15.44
N PRO A 205 -12.96 -13.32 16.54
CA PRO A 205 -12.55 -12.67 17.79
C PRO A 205 -11.36 -13.36 18.48
N ASN A 206 -11.00 -14.58 18.08
CA ASN A 206 -9.87 -15.35 18.63
C ASN A 206 -8.61 -15.27 17.76
N ALA A 207 -8.69 -14.76 16.53
CA ALA A 207 -7.54 -14.59 15.65
C ALA A 207 -6.72 -13.35 16.02
N THR A 208 -5.43 -13.35 15.73
CA THR A 208 -4.61 -12.12 15.77
C THR A 208 -4.75 -11.41 14.42
N LEU A 209 -4.72 -10.06 14.39
CA LEU A 209 -4.65 -9.34 13.12
C LEU A 209 -3.24 -9.54 12.53
N SER A 210 -3.16 -9.65 11.20
CA SER A 210 -1.91 -9.90 10.49
C SER A 210 -1.84 -9.03 9.24
N HIS A 211 -0.62 -8.61 8.85
CA HIS A 211 -0.36 -8.03 7.53
C HIS A 211 -0.65 -9.03 6.40
N LEU A 212 -0.43 -10.31 6.68
CA LEU A 212 -0.50 -11.38 5.69
C LEU A 212 -1.90 -11.99 5.55
N GLY A 213 -2.88 -11.59 6.36
CA GLY A 213 -4.27 -12.04 6.17
C GLY A 213 -5.26 -11.75 7.29
N VAL A 214 -6.50 -12.13 7.03
CA VAL A 214 -7.66 -11.95 7.92
C VAL A 214 -8.43 -13.25 8.08
N SER A 215 -8.82 -13.57 9.32
CA SER A 215 -9.73 -14.68 9.62
C SER A 215 -11.14 -14.15 9.86
N LEU A 216 -12.14 -14.79 9.26
CA LEU A 216 -13.56 -14.41 9.34
C LEU A 216 -14.40 -15.55 9.93
N GLN A 217 -15.43 -15.20 10.70
CA GLN A 217 -16.37 -16.12 11.36
C GLN A 217 -17.83 -15.77 11.06
N TRP A 218 -18.65 -16.79 10.81
CA TRP A 218 -20.11 -16.74 10.80
C TRP A 218 -20.67 -17.61 11.94
N THR A 219 -21.73 -17.15 12.61
CA THR A 219 -22.36 -17.86 13.73
C THR A 219 -23.86 -18.09 13.49
N GLY A 220 -24.38 -19.24 13.91
CA GLY A 220 -25.80 -19.55 13.91
C GLY A 220 -26.57 -18.84 15.04
N SER A 221 -27.86 -18.62 14.84
CA SER A 221 -28.71 -17.82 15.74
C SER A 221 -29.17 -18.54 17.01
N SER A 222 -29.05 -19.87 17.08
CA SER A 222 -29.63 -20.69 18.17
C SER A 222 -28.88 -21.97 18.54
N ASP A 223 -28.09 -22.55 17.62
CA ASP A 223 -27.73 -23.99 17.68
C ASP A 223 -26.23 -24.25 17.93
N ASN A 224 -25.46 -23.28 18.44
CA ASN A 224 -23.98 -23.34 18.60
C ASN A 224 -23.18 -23.64 17.31
N LYS A 225 -23.83 -23.75 16.15
CA LYS A 225 -23.20 -23.89 14.83
C LYS A 225 -22.39 -22.64 14.47
N SER A 226 -21.20 -22.85 13.92
CA SER A 226 -20.24 -21.81 13.55
C SER A 226 -19.46 -22.28 12.33
N MET A 227 -18.96 -21.34 11.51
CA MET A 227 -17.96 -21.63 10.50
C MET A 227 -16.94 -20.51 10.38
N LYS A 228 -15.71 -20.85 10.01
CA LYS A 228 -14.55 -19.95 9.99
C LYS A 228 -13.69 -20.17 8.75
N THR A 229 -13.14 -19.10 8.21
CA THR A 229 -12.13 -19.15 7.14
C THR A 229 -10.97 -18.23 7.48
N SER A 230 -9.77 -18.60 7.04
CA SER A 230 -8.55 -17.79 7.15
C SER A 230 -8.09 -17.47 5.73
N ILE A 231 -8.13 -16.18 5.38
CA ILE A 231 -7.82 -15.68 4.04
C ILE A 231 -6.47 -14.99 4.14
N VAL A 232 -5.41 -15.64 3.63
CA VAL A 232 -4.04 -15.15 3.72
C VAL A 232 -3.39 -15.02 2.35
N ARG A 233 -2.35 -14.18 2.25
CA ARG A 233 -1.50 -14.09 1.06
C ARG A 233 -0.82 -15.45 0.79
N GLY A 234 -0.71 -15.83 -0.48
CA GLY A 234 -0.01 -17.03 -0.93
C GLY A 234 -0.71 -18.36 -0.65
N MET A 235 -1.96 -18.40 -0.18
CA MET A 235 -2.62 -19.66 0.17
C MET A 235 -2.87 -20.54 -1.08
N PRO A 236 -2.46 -21.83 -1.08
CA PRO A 236 -2.77 -22.74 -2.18
C PRO A 236 -4.09 -23.50 -1.96
N PHE A 237 -4.65 -23.45 -0.75
CA PHE A 237 -5.97 -23.98 -0.41
C PHE A 237 -6.85 -22.88 0.19
N VAL A 238 -8.06 -22.74 -0.34
CA VAL A 238 -9.13 -22.03 0.36
C VAL A 238 -9.72 -22.96 1.42
N THR A 239 -9.65 -22.54 2.68
CA THR A 239 -10.04 -23.39 3.82
C THR A 239 -11.30 -22.86 4.51
N MET A 240 -12.27 -23.74 4.76
CA MET A 240 -13.44 -23.46 5.59
C MET A 240 -13.58 -24.53 6.68
N GLN A 241 -13.65 -24.10 7.93
CA GLN A 241 -13.84 -24.92 9.12
C GLN A 241 -15.29 -24.84 9.57
N TYR A 242 -15.92 -25.97 9.88
CA TYR A 242 -17.32 -26.09 10.27
C TYR A 242 -17.45 -26.71 11.66
N GLU A 243 -18.06 -25.96 12.58
CA GLU A 243 -18.19 -26.28 14.01
C GLU A 243 -19.64 -26.59 14.39
N GLY A 244 -19.84 -27.34 15.49
CA GLY A 244 -21.18 -27.60 16.05
C GLY A 244 -22.10 -28.46 15.17
N GLY A 245 -21.54 -29.23 14.22
CA GLY A 245 -22.34 -30.00 13.27
C GLY A 245 -22.94 -29.18 12.13
N ALA A 246 -22.37 -28.00 11.82
CA ALA A 246 -22.71 -27.25 10.61
C ALA A 246 -22.41 -28.08 9.35
N LEU A 247 -23.33 -28.07 8.38
CA LEU A 247 -23.23 -28.84 7.13
C LEU A 247 -22.67 -27.98 5.98
N PRO A 248 -21.55 -28.39 5.35
CA PRO A 248 -21.00 -27.69 4.18
C PRO A 248 -21.92 -27.74 2.95
N ILE A 249 -21.90 -26.63 2.21
CA ILE A 249 -22.42 -26.52 0.85
C ILE A 249 -21.30 -25.99 -0.05
N LEU A 250 -21.16 -26.59 -1.23
CA LEU A 250 -20.43 -26.01 -2.35
C LEU A 250 -21.42 -25.60 -3.44
N TYR A 251 -21.16 -24.48 -4.10
CA TYR A 251 -22.02 -23.96 -5.15
C TYR A 251 -21.21 -23.38 -6.30
N SER A 252 -21.62 -23.64 -7.54
CA SER A 252 -21.06 -23.03 -8.75
C SER A 252 -22.19 -22.55 -9.66
N TYR A 253 -21.97 -21.43 -10.34
CA TYR A 253 -22.90 -20.90 -11.35
C TYR A 253 -22.95 -21.73 -12.63
N ASN A 254 -22.00 -22.64 -12.81
CA ASN A 254 -21.94 -23.54 -13.96
C ASN A 254 -22.25 -24.97 -13.50
N GLY A 255 -23.10 -25.66 -14.26
CA GLY A 255 -23.39 -27.08 -14.07
C GLY A 255 -22.15 -27.96 -14.35
N PRO A 256 -22.17 -29.25 -13.97
CA PRO A 256 -21.08 -30.18 -14.30
C PRO A 256 -20.84 -30.24 -15.81
N ALA A 257 -19.58 -30.37 -16.23
CA ALA A 257 -19.23 -30.54 -17.64
C ALA A 257 -19.88 -31.79 -18.26
N GLN A 258 -20.05 -31.81 -19.59
CA GLN A 258 -20.60 -32.95 -20.31
C GLN A 258 -19.56 -34.08 -20.51
N SER A 259 -19.07 -34.64 -19.40
CA SER A 259 -18.09 -35.72 -19.36
C SER A 259 -18.33 -36.61 -18.15
N ASP A 260 -18.08 -37.92 -18.29
CA ASP A 260 -18.12 -38.83 -17.14
C ASP A 260 -17.11 -38.41 -16.05
N THR A 261 -16.02 -37.75 -16.43
CA THR A 261 -14.98 -37.22 -15.52
C THR A 261 -15.34 -35.89 -14.85
N ALA A 262 -16.50 -35.29 -15.13
CA ALA A 262 -16.88 -33.98 -14.59
C ALA A 262 -17.05 -33.97 -13.07
N ILE A 263 -17.39 -35.12 -12.49
CA ILE A 263 -17.42 -35.34 -11.03
C ILE A 263 -16.75 -36.68 -10.74
N LEU A 264 -15.64 -36.63 -10.01
CA LEU A 264 -14.97 -37.80 -9.44
C LEU A 264 -15.08 -37.75 -7.92
N VAL A 265 -15.39 -38.89 -7.30
CA VAL A 265 -15.40 -39.11 -5.84
C VAL A 265 -14.35 -40.17 -5.53
N ASP A 266 -13.30 -39.80 -4.79
CA ASP A 266 -12.13 -40.66 -4.51
C ASP A 266 -11.60 -41.37 -5.78
N GLY A 267 -11.46 -40.59 -6.86
CA GLY A 267 -11.02 -41.04 -8.18
C GLY A 267 -12.02 -41.89 -8.97
N LYS A 268 -13.28 -42.01 -8.53
CA LYS A 268 -14.31 -42.88 -9.15
C LYS A 268 -15.53 -42.10 -9.61
N HIS A 269 -16.16 -42.57 -10.68
CA HIS A 269 -17.49 -42.15 -11.10
C HIS A 269 -18.57 -42.79 -10.20
N GLY A 270 -19.70 -42.11 -9.98
CA GLY A 270 -20.85 -42.72 -9.29
C GLY A 270 -21.87 -41.76 -8.68
N LEU A 271 -21.48 -40.49 -8.45
CA LEU A 271 -22.42 -39.46 -8.02
C LEU A 271 -23.22 -38.94 -9.23
N LYS A 272 -24.54 -38.96 -9.12
CA LYS A 272 -25.52 -38.52 -10.12
C LYS A 272 -26.35 -37.39 -9.53
N CYS A 273 -26.21 -36.20 -10.10
CA CYS A 273 -26.92 -35.04 -9.59
C CYS A 273 -28.41 -35.10 -9.92
N GLY A 274 -29.21 -34.68 -8.95
CA GLY A 274 -30.65 -34.47 -9.10
C GLY A 274 -31.01 -33.06 -9.53
N THR A 275 -32.26 -32.65 -9.31
CA THR A 275 -32.70 -31.27 -9.46
C THR A 275 -32.71 -30.55 -8.12
N VAL A 276 -32.30 -29.27 -8.08
CA VAL A 276 -32.44 -28.40 -6.90
C VAL A 276 -33.87 -27.86 -6.83
N ASP A 277 -34.54 -28.04 -5.68
CA ASP A 277 -35.90 -27.54 -5.42
C ASP A 277 -35.92 -26.08 -4.93
N SER A 278 -37.13 -25.53 -4.77
CA SER A 278 -37.33 -24.13 -4.33
C SER A 278 -36.98 -23.87 -2.86
N GLN A 279 -36.57 -24.90 -2.11
CA GLN A 279 -36.08 -24.84 -0.74
C GLN A 279 -34.55 -25.03 -0.67
N GLY A 280 -33.87 -25.20 -1.81
CA GLY A 280 -32.42 -25.51 -1.87
C GLY A 280 -32.09 -26.97 -1.57
N GLY A 281 -33.09 -27.85 -1.48
CA GLY A 281 -32.92 -29.28 -1.37
C GLY A 281 -32.62 -29.92 -2.73
N THR A 282 -32.00 -31.10 -2.74
CA THR A 282 -31.85 -31.90 -3.97
C THR A 282 -32.89 -33.03 -4.00
N VAL A 283 -33.65 -33.12 -5.08
CA VAL A 283 -34.61 -34.20 -5.37
C VAL A 283 -34.03 -35.13 -6.45
N GLU A 284 -34.38 -36.42 -6.43
CA GLU A 284 -33.97 -37.47 -7.40
C GLU A 284 -32.46 -37.82 -7.53
N GLY A 285 -31.53 -37.00 -7.05
CA GLY A 285 -30.10 -37.34 -7.00
C GLY A 285 -29.78 -38.49 -6.03
N ASN A 286 -28.68 -39.22 -6.26
CA ASN A 286 -28.20 -40.24 -5.31
C ASN A 286 -27.23 -39.65 -4.27
N THR A 287 -27.02 -40.38 -3.18
CA THR A 287 -26.01 -40.05 -2.15
C THR A 287 -24.75 -40.85 -2.40
N ALA A 288 -23.59 -40.20 -2.35
CA ALA A 288 -22.28 -40.85 -2.31
C ALA A 288 -21.64 -40.67 -0.93
N SER A 289 -20.70 -41.55 -0.58
CA SER A 289 -19.75 -41.32 0.52
C SER A 289 -18.42 -40.88 -0.10
N VAL A 290 -17.80 -39.86 0.47
CA VAL A 290 -16.49 -39.34 0.11
C VAL A 290 -15.58 -39.62 1.27
N GLU A 291 -14.51 -40.39 1.05
CA GLU A 291 -13.55 -40.76 2.09
C GLU A 291 -12.42 -39.72 2.22
N SER A 292 -12.04 -39.07 1.10
CA SER A 292 -10.94 -38.09 1.08
C SER A 292 -11.19 -36.90 0.16
N GLU A 293 -11.57 -37.12 -1.10
CA GLU A 293 -11.53 -36.08 -2.13
C GLU A 293 -12.67 -36.15 -3.16
N MET A 294 -12.97 -34.99 -3.75
CA MET A 294 -13.71 -34.89 -4.99
C MET A 294 -12.96 -34.04 -6.02
N GLN A 295 -13.13 -34.34 -7.30
CA GLN A 295 -12.71 -33.45 -8.40
C GLN A 295 -13.95 -32.99 -9.15
N LEU A 296 -14.04 -31.68 -9.42
CA LEU A 296 -15.17 -31.00 -10.02
C LEU A 296 -14.71 -30.20 -11.25
N HIS A 297 -15.30 -30.48 -12.41
CA HIS A 297 -15.11 -29.73 -13.64
C HIS A 297 -16.47 -29.28 -14.19
N PHE A 298 -16.59 -27.98 -14.48
CA PHE A 298 -17.85 -27.33 -14.83
C PHE A 298 -17.94 -26.98 -16.31
N ILE A 299 -19.18 -26.93 -16.83
CA ILE A 299 -19.43 -26.59 -18.23
C ILE A 299 -19.02 -25.14 -18.53
N GLY A 300 -18.37 -24.92 -19.67
CA GLY A 300 -17.83 -23.61 -20.05
C GLY A 300 -16.55 -23.21 -19.32
N SER A 301 -16.13 -23.96 -18.30
CA SER A 301 -14.90 -23.75 -17.56
C SER A 301 -13.74 -24.57 -18.12
N ASP A 302 -12.53 -24.02 -18.05
CA ASP A 302 -11.29 -24.79 -18.18
C ASP A 302 -10.72 -25.24 -16.82
N PHE A 303 -11.37 -24.87 -15.72
CA PHE A 303 -10.87 -25.10 -14.36
C PHE A 303 -11.38 -26.43 -13.77
N THR A 304 -10.45 -27.31 -13.36
CA THR A 304 -10.76 -28.47 -12.51
C THR A 304 -10.36 -28.16 -11.08
N TRP A 305 -11.37 -28.16 -10.19
CA TRP A 305 -11.22 -27.94 -8.76
C TRP A 305 -11.12 -29.28 -8.02
N ALA A 306 -10.20 -29.37 -7.06
CA ALA A 306 -10.20 -30.41 -6.05
C ALA A 306 -10.88 -29.91 -4.77
N VAL A 307 -11.61 -30.80 -4.12
CA VAL A 307 -12.26 -30.60 -2.82
C VAL A 307 -11.78 -31.68 -1.87
N TYR A 308 -11.26 -31.31 -0.71
CA TYR A 308 -10.79 -32.22 0.33
C TYR A 308 -11.63 -32.08 1.60
N PHE A 309 -11.96 -33.19 2.26
CA PHE A 309 -12.71 -33.21 3.52
C PHE A 309 -11.88 -33.91 4.61
N SER A 310 -11.70 -33.30 5.79
CA SER A 310 -10.86 -33.86 6.86
C SER A 310 -11.45 -35.09 7.56
N LYS A 311 -12.72 -35.40 7.29
CA LYS A 311 -13.45 -36.57 7.78
C LYS A 311 -14.28 -37.15 6.63
N PRO A 312 -14.57 -38.46 6.60
CA PRO A 312 -15.49 -39.03 5.63
C PRO A 312 -16.88 -38.36 5.71
N VAL A 313 -17.40 -37.93 4.56
CA VAL A 313 -18.68 -37.21 4.44
C VAL A 313 -19.65 -37.95 3.52
N LYS A 314 -20.95 -37.77 3.75
CA LYS A 314 -21.99 -38.15 2.79
C LYS A 314 -22.44 -36.92 2.02
N VAL A 315 -22.44 -37.01 0.70
CA VAL A 315 -22.78 -35.90 -0.20
C VAL A 315 -23.92 -36.22 -1.13
N LYS A 316 -24.63 -35.18 -1.56
CA LYS A 316 -25.66 -35.21 -2.60
C LYS A 316 -25.50 -33.97 -3.47
N CYS A 317 -25.50 -34.11 -4.79
CA CYS A 317 -25.48 -32.96 -5.69
C CYS A 317 -26.81 -32.77 -6.42
N GLY A 318 -27.14 -31.51 -6.69
CA GLY A 318 -28.25 -31.10 -7.53
C GLY A 318 -27.79 -30.08 -8.58
N VAL A 319 -28.57 -29.96 -9.65
CA VAL A 319 -28.47 -28.86 -10.62
C VAL A 319 -29.81 -28.13 -10.73
N THR A 320 -29.78 -26.84 -11.04
CA THR A 320 -31.02 -26.08 -11.29
C THR A 320 -31.67 -26.48 -12.63
N ASP A 321 -32.98 -26.24 -12.75
CA ASP A 321 -33.71 -26.43 -14.00
C ASP A 321 -33.38 -25.30 -14.99
N GLY A 322 -33.10 -25.67 -16.24
CA GLY A 322 -32.69 -24.75 -17.29
C GLY A 322 -32.00 -25.47 -18.46
N ASP A 323 -31.62 -24.69 -19.48
CA ASP A 323 -30.73 -25.16 -20.54
C ASP A 323 -29.35 -25.48 -19.95
N VAL A 324 -28.60 -26.39 -20.60
CA VAL A 324 -27.32 -26.90 -20.06
C VAL A 324 -26.32 -25.78 -19.68
N TRP A 325 -26.32 -24.68 -20.44
CA TRP A 325 -25.46 -23.51 -20.23
C TRP A 325 -25.95 -22.51 -19.18
N SER A 326 -27.12 -22.74 -18.57
CA SER A 326 -27.71 -21.93 -17.51
C SER A 326 -28.03 -22.73 -16.26
N LYS A 327 -27.57 -23.99 -16.17
CA LYS A 327 -27.68 -24.79 -14.95
C LYS A 327 -26.60 -24.36 -13.99
N GLU A 328 -26.98 -24.22 -12.73
CA GLU A 328 -26.10 -23.97 -11.59
C GLU A 328 -25.96 -25.29 -10.80
N PHE A 329 -24.82 -25.50 -10.15
CA PHE A 329 -24.50 -26.72 -9.41
C PHE A 329 -24.48 -26.46 -7.91
N GLN A 330 -25.07 -27.37 -7.14
CA GLN A 330 -24.97 -27.41 -5.68
C GLN A 330 -24.51 -28.80 -5.22
N LEU A 331 -23.51 -28.86 -4.36
CA LEU A 331 -23.16 -30.05 -3.58
C LEU A 331 -23.48 -29.78 -2.11
N SER A 332 -24.33 -30.61 -1.51
CA SER A 332 -24.65 -30.55 -0.08
C SER A 332 -24.05 -31.74 0.65
N VAL A 333 -23.30 -31.48 1.72
CA VAL A 333 -22.97 -32.51 2.71
C VAL A 333 -24.23 -32.79 3.52
N VAL A 334 -24.69 -34.04 3.51
CA VAL A 334 -25.91 -34.49 4.20
C VAL A 334 -25.63 -35.19 5.54
N GLY A 335 -24.36 -35.29 5.92
CA GLY A 335 -23.92 -35.79 7.22
C GLY A 335 -22.46 -36.25 7.24
N TYR A 336 -21.84 -36.20 8.41
CA TYR A 336 -20.47 -36.64 8.71
C TYR A 336 -20.38 -37.08 10.18
N ASP A 337 -19.22 -37.56 10.62
CA ASP A 337 -19.01 -37.94 12.02
C ASP A 337 -18.76 -36.71 12.93
N THR A 338 -19.68 -36.49 13.87
CA THR A 338 -19.65 -35.43 14.89
C THR A 338 -19.46 -36.00 16.30
N SER A 339 -18.86 -37.19 16.44
CA SER A 339 -18.65 -37.84 17.74
C SER A 339 -17.42 -37.35 18.49
N ASP A 340 -16.42 -36.84 17.78
CA ASP A 340 -15.42 -35.93 18.32
C ASP A 340 -15.82 -34.47 18.04
N ASP A 341 -15.50 -33.56 18.96
CA ASP A 341 -15.83 -32.13 18.86
C ASP A 341 -14.95 -31.38 17.84
N ALA A 342 -14.09 -32.06 17.06
CA ALA A 342 -13.22 -31.42 16.10
C ALA A 342 -14.02 -30.93 14.88
N PRO A 343 -13.71 -29.74 14.33
CA PRO A 343 -14.41 -29.20 13.17
C PRO A 343 -14.24 -30.10 11.94
N LEU A 344 -15.26 -30.14 11.09
CA LEU A 344 -15.07 -30.60 9.72
C LEU A 344 -14.34 -29.51 8.95
N ILE A 345 -13.22 -29.85 8.32
CA ILE A 345 -12.44 -28.93 7.50
C ILE A 345 -12.67 -29.30 6.05
N THR A 346 -13.15 -28.33 5.26
CA THR A 346 -13.26 -28.44 3.81
C THR A 346 -12.19 -27.54 3.20
N GLN A 347 -11.38 -28.09 2.30
CA GLN A 347 -10.44 -27.32 1.50
C GLN A 347 -10.75 -27.42 0.01
N VAL A 348 -10.52 -26.33 -0.71
CA VAL A 348 -10.62 -26.25 -2.17
C VAL A 348 -9.31 -25.74 -2.74
N ALA A 349 -8.85 -26.37 -3.80
CA ALA A 349 -7.71 -25.92 -4.60
C ALA A 349 -7.99 -26.11 -6.09
N LEU A 350 -7.40 -25.27 -6.92
CA LEU A 350 -7.36 -25.49 -8.37
C LEU A 350 -6.24 -26.48 -8.69
N ILE A 351 -6.58 -27.62 -9.33
CA ILE A 351 -5.60 -28.67 -9.70
C ILE A 351 -5.29 -28.72 -11.20
N ASN A 352 -6.11 -28.07 -12.03
CA ASN A 352 -5.80 -27.85 -13.43
C ASN A 352 -6.50 -26.57 -13.92
N GLU A 353 -5.72 -25.62 -14.42
CA GLU A 353 -6.21 -24.36 -15.00
C GLU A 353 -6.62 -24.49 -16.47
N CYS A 354 -6.10 -25.49 -17.20
CA CYS A 354 -6.41 -25.71 -18.62
C CYS A 354 -6.90 -27.14 -18.89
N THR A 355 -8.14 -27.44 -18.52
CA THR A 355 -8.73 -28.78 -18.63
C THR A 355 -9.16 -29.13 -20.05
N THR A 356 -9.66 -28.17 -20.83
CA THR A 356 -10.17 -28.43 -22.20
C THR A 356 -9.52 -27.57 -23.29
N GLY A 357 -9.00 -26.39 -22.95
CA GLY A 357 -8.53 -25.38 -23.91
C GLY A 357 -9.63 -24.81 -24.81
N ALA A 358 -10.89 -25.11 -24.52
CA ALA A 358 -12.04 -24.90 -25.41
C ALA A 358 -13.03 -23.85 -24.89
N SER A 359 -12.80 -23.27 -23.70
CA SER A 359 -13.64 -22.19 -23.17
C SER A 359 -13.52 -20.89 -23.99
N ASN A 360 -14.41 -19.94 -23.69
CA ASN A 360 -14.31 -18.55 -24.14
C ASN A 360 -13.10 -17.81 -23.53
N ILE A 361 -12.57 -18.26 -22.39
CA ILE A 361 -11.43 -17.66 -21.69
C ILE A 361 -10.07 -18.28 -22.06
N ARG A 362 -10.03 -19.24 -23.01
CA ARG A 362 -8.86 -20.07 -23.42
C ARG A 362 -7.52 -19.36 -23.71
N ALA A 363 -7.44 -18.04 -23.69
CA ALA A 363 -6.17 -17.32 -23.82
C ALA A 363 -5.17 -17.70 -22.70
N HIS A 364 -5.66 -18.01 -21.49
CA HIS A 364 -4.83 -18.50 -20.39
C HIS A 364 -4.12 -19.84 -20.72
N CYS A 365 -4.71 -20.68 -21.59
CA CYS A 365 -4.13 -21.95 -22.03
C CYS A 365 -2.98 -21.84 -23.07
N SER A 366 -2.61 -20.63 -23.51
CA SER A 366 -1.68 -20.46 -24.65
C SER A 366 -0.21 -20.19 -24.29
N GLY A 367 0.23 -20.55 -23.08
CA GLY A 367 1.63 -20.51 -22.67
C GLY A 367 2.31 -21.88 -22.73
N ASP A 368 3.64 -21.92 -22.87
CA ASP A 368 4.43 -23.16 -22.87
C ASP A 368 4.36 -23.93 -21.52
N GLN A 369 3.85 -23.28 -20.46
CA GLN A 369 3.65 -23.88 -19.13
C GLN A 369 2.20 -24.25 -18.80
N SER A 370 1.19 -23.52 -19.31
CA SER A 370 -0.23 -23.78 -18.98
C SER A 370 -0.83 -25.01 -19.68
N ALA A 371 -0.05 -25.68 -20.54
CA ALA A 371 -0.30 -27.03 -21.05
C ALA A 371 0.65 -28.07 -20.41
N GLY A 372 0.83 -27.99 -19.09
CA GLY A 372 1.60 -28.98 -18.33
C GLY A 372 1.23 -30.42 -18.70
N THR A 373 2.22 -31.27 -18.97
CA THR A 373 1.95 -32.64 -19.41
C THR A 373 1.02 -33.36 -18.43
N SER A 374 0.24 -34.36 -18.89
CA SER A 374 -0.65 -35.13 -17.99
C SER A 374 0.08 -35.73 -16.77
N LYS A 375 1.40 -35.89 -16.82
CA LYS A 375 2.25 -36.26 -15.69
C LYS A 375 2.42 -35.12 -14.67
N ALA A 376 2.71 -33.89 -15.11
CA ALA A 376 2.91 -32.73 -14.25
C ALA A 376 1.62 -32.36 -13.49
N ILE A 377 0.48 -32.31 -14.20
CA ILE A 377 -0.83 -32.05 -13.57
C ILE A 377 -1.16 -33.11 -12.50
N LYS A 378 -0.83 -34.39 -12.75
CA LYS A 378 -1.01 -35.46 -11.76
C LYS A 378 -0.05 -35.36 -10.57
N ALA A 379 1.19 -34.94 -10.78
CA ALA A 379 2.15 -34.71 -9.71
C ALA A 379 1.70 -33.55 -8.81
N TYR A 380 1.26 -32.45 -9.41
CA TYR A 380 0.70 -31.31 -8.70
C TYR A 380 -0.58 -31.68 -7.91
N ALA A 381 -1.55 -32.35 -8.54
CA ALA A 381 -2.76 -32.81 -7.85
C ALA A 381 -2.45 -33.78 -6.68
N GLN A 382 -1.44 -34.64 -6.84
CA GLN A 382 -0.98 -35.53 -5.76
C GLN A 382 -0.32 -34.75 -4.62
N LEU A 383 0.53 -33.76 -4.90
CA LEU A 383 1.10 -32.88 -3.88
C LEU A 383 0.02 -32.12 -3.12
N MET A 384 -0.97 -31.57 -3.83
CA MET A 384 -2.09 -30.86 -3.21
C MET A 384 -2.92 -31.79 -2.31
N LYS A 385 -3.08 -33.06 -2.69
CA LYS A 385 -3.72 -34.06 -1.82
C LYS A 385 -2.89 -34.39 -0.58
N GLU A 386 -1.58 -34.51 -0.73
CA GLU A 386 -0.64 -34.82 0.37
C GLU A 386 -0.49 -33.68 1.38
N LYS A 387 -0.68 -32.43 0.95
CA LYS A 387 -0.56 -31.21 1.77
C LYS A 387 -1.90 -30.67 2.30
N ALA A 388 -3.02 -31.33 1.98
CA ALA A 388 -4.33 -30.92 2.46
C ALA A 388 -4.42 -30.93 4.00
N PHE A 389 -5.25 -30.04 4.54
CA PHE A 389 -5.52 -29.78 5.95
C PHE A 389 -4.36 -29.17 6.76
N LEU A 390 -3.22 -28.87 6.13
CA LEU A 390 -2.22 -27.94 6.65
C LEU A 390 -2.52 -26.53 6.12
N PHE A 391 -2.77 -25.57 7.00
CA PHE A 391 -3.08 -24.19 6.63
C PHE A 391 -2.78 -23.20 7.77
N PRO A 392 -2.40 -21.95 7.44
CA PRO A 392 -2.17 -20.88 8.41
C PRO A 392 -3.49 -20.24 8.85
N THR A 393 -3.52 -19.62 10.04
CA THR A 393 -4.69 -18.86 10.53
C THR A 393 -4.39 -17.46 11.04
N SER A 394 -3.21 -17.23 11.61
CA SER A 394 -2.76 -15.92 12.08
C SER A 394 -1.23 -15.84 11.95
N PRO A 395 -0.71 -15.82 10.70
CA PRO A 395 0.73 -15.69 10.46
C PRO A 395 1.27 -14.37 11.01
N SER A 396 2.51 -14.36 11.50
CA SER A 396 3.17 -13.18 12.09
C SER A 396 4.44 -12.79 11.34
N LEU A 397 4.83 -11.53 11.51
CA LEU A 397 6.07 -10.95 11.00
C LEU A 397 6.99 -10.63 12.18
N HIS A 398 8.26 -10.99 12.04
CA HIS A 398 9.32 -10.66 12.98
C HIS A 398 10.49 -10.04 12.23
N PHE A 399 11.12 -9.03 12.84
CA PHE A 399 12.17 -8.23 12.22
C PHE A 399 13.44 -8.30 13.05
N SER A 400 14.59 -8.37 12.39
CA SER A 400 15.90 -8.23 13.02
C SER A 400 16.78 -7.33 12.15
N TYR A 401 17.60 -6.52 12.79
CA TYR A 401 18.43 -5.50 12.16
C TYR A 401 19.92 -5.81 12.42
N PRO A 402 20.85 -5.44 11.53
CA PRO A 402 22.27 -5.70 11.71
C PRO A 402 22.85 -4.87 12.86
N GLU A 403 23.88 -5.40 13.53
CA GLU A 403 24.64 -4.65 14.53
C GLU A 403 25.42 -3.48 13.87
N ASP A 404 25.58 -2.37 14.61
CA ASP A 404 26.34 -1.20 14.16
C ASP A 404 27.79 -1.60 13.81
N GLY A 405 28.22 -1.26 12.59
CA GLY A 405 29.57 -1.57 12.11
C GLY A 405 29.78 -3.02 11.61
N SER A 406 28.72 -3.82 11.49
CA SER A 406 28.77 -5.09 10.74
C SER A 406 29.18 -4.85 9.28
N GLU A 407 30.10 -5.66 8.76
CA GLU A 407 30.43 -5.69 7.32
C GLU A 407 29.22 -6.19 6.51
N ASP A 408 28.52 -7.22 7.00
CA ASP A 408 27.28 -7.73 6.42
C ASP A 408 26.09 -6.97 7.02
N ARG A 409 25.52 -6.00 6.27
CA ARG A 409 24.36 -5.20 6.70
C ARG A 409 23.02 -5.85 6.36
N ILE A 410 22.84 -7.11 6.75
CA ILE A 410 21.60 -7.87 6.51
C ILE A 410 20.57 -7.61 7.60
N ALA A 411 19.37 -7.15 7.22
CA ALA A 411 18.17 -7.18 8.07
C ALA A 411 17.27 -8.34 7.66
N ASN A 412 16.74 -9.12 8.60
CA ASN A 412 15.85 -10.23 8.26
C ASN A 412 14.39 -9.89 8.52
N THR A 413 13.55 -10.08 7.51
CA THR A 413 12.09 -10.20 7.67
C THR A 413 11.73 -11.68 7.76
N THR A 414 11.22 -12.11 8.91
CA THR A 414 10.81 -13.50 9.14
C THR A 414 9.29 -13.61 9.18
N ILE A 415 8.73 -14.40 8.27
CA ILE A 415 7.32 -14.79 8.25
C ILE A 415 7.19 -16.12 9.00
N ASP A 416 6.52 -16.14 10.14
CA ASP A 416 6.01 -17.39 10.74
C ASP A 416 4.58 -17.60 10.23
N TRP A 417 4.37 -18.67 9.47
CA TRP A 417 3.04 -18.96 8.93
C TRP A 417 2.05 -19.48 9.98
N ALA A 418 2.53 -19.92 11.15
CA ALA A 418 1.72 -20.46 12.25
C ALA A 418 0.65 -21.50 11.79
N PRO A 419 1.05 -22.58 11.08
CA PRO A 419 0.10 -23.56 10.55
C PRO A 419 -0.61 -24.34 11.66
N ILE A 420 -1.90 -24.63 11.46
CA ILE A 420 -2.58 -25.67 12.23
C ILE A 420 -2.04 -27.02 11.75
N THR A 421 -1.29 -27.69 12.63
CA THR A 421 -0.69 -29.00 12.36
C THR A 421 -0.86 -29.95 13.55
N SER A 422 -0.89 -31.26 13.25
CA SER A 422 -0.85 -32.33 14.25
C SER A 422 0.57 -32.82 14.57
N SER A 423 1.55 -32.44 13.75
CA SER A 423 2.94 -32.90 13.80
C SER A 423 3.91 -31.76 13.53
N SER A 424 4.97 -31.65 14.34
CA SER A 424 6.03 -30.65 14.17
C SER A 424 6.97 -30.93 12.98
N GLN A 425 6.76 -32.03 12.24
CA GLN A 425 7.51 -32.34 11.02
C GLN A 425 6.77 -31.89 9.74
N ASP A 426 5.49 -31.56 9.86
CA ASP A 426 4.65 -31.23 8.71
C ASP A 426 5.04 -29.84 8.18
N GLN A 427 5.43 -29.77 6.90
CA GLN A 427 5.79 -28.53 6.23
C GLN A 427 4.60 -28.00 5.42
N LEU A 428 4.12 -26.82 5.81
CA LEU A 428 3.10 -26.05 5.12
C LEU A 428 3.52 -25.77 3.68
N LEU A 429 2.54 -25.74 2.78
CA LEU A 429 2.71 -25.38 1.38
C LEU A 429 2.14 -23.97 1.17
N MET A 430 2.92 -23.03 0.60
CA MET A 430 2.48 -21.67 0.29
C MET A 430 3.08 -21.19 -1.05
N PHE A 431 2.40 -20.30 -1.76
CA PHE A 431 2.91 -19.63 -2.96
C PHE A 431 3.89 -18.51 -2.59
N ALA A 432 5.08 -18.53 -3.18
CA ALA A 432 6.10 -17.51 -3.04
C ALA A 432 6.16 -16.62 -4.30
N MET A 433 6.24 -15.30 -4.09
CA MET A 433 6.46 -14.28 -5.12
C MET A 433 7.85 -14.42 -5.77
N PRO A 434 8.11 -13.84 -6.96
CA PRO A 434 9.44 -13.88 -7.58
C PRO A 434 10.56 -13.46 -6.61
N HIS A 435 10.42 -12.31 -5.96
CA HIS A 435 11.41 -11.79 -5.00
C HIS A 435 11.52 -12.62 -3.71
N HIS A 436 10.48 -13.36 -3.30
CA HIS A 436 10.61 -14.33 -2.20
C HIS A 436 11.48 -15.53 -2.61
N GLN A 437 11.34 -16.01 -3.86
CA GLN A 437 12.07 -17.18 -4.35
C GLN A 437 13.58 -16.94 -4.39
N GLU A 438 14.01 -15.72 -4.65
CA GLU A 438 15.43 -15.31 -4.66
C GLU A 438 16.11 -15.62 -3.31
N TYR A 439 15.50 -15.21 -2.20
CA TYR A 439 16.01 -15.50 -0.84
C TYR A 439 15.79 -16.94 -0.40
N LEU A 440 14.61 -17.51 -0.68
CA LEU A 440 14.25 -18.84 -0.20
C LEU A 440 15.04 -19.96 -0.88
N ASN A 441 15.67 -19.69 -2.03
CA ASN A 441 16.57 -20.62 -2.71
C ASN A 441 17.90 -20.86 -1.95
N GLU A 442 18.27 -19.97 -1.02
CA GLU A 442 19.50 -20.10 -0.22
C GLU A 442 19.27 -20.77 1.15
N SER A 443 18.01 -20.88 1.59
CA SER A 443 17.65 -21.44 2.90
C SER A 443 17.55 -22.98 2.88
N SER A 444 18.08 -23.63 3.92
CA SER A 444 18.00 -25.09 4.10
C SER A 444 16.64 -25.59 4.60
N ASP A 445 15.85 -24.72 5.19
CA ASP A 445 14.66 -25.08 5.98
C ASP A 445 13.36 -24.95 5.18
N VAL A 446 13.47 -24.44 3.96
CA VAL A 446 12.39 -24.30 2.98
C VAL A 446 12.78 -25.02 1.69
N LYS A 447 11.77 -25.37 0.88
CA LYS A 447 11.99 -26.06 -0.40
C LYS A 447 11.05 -25.50 -1.45
N ILE A 448 11.60 -24.77 -2.42
CA ILE A 448 10.89 -24.38 -3.64
C ILE A 448 10.63 -25.64 -4.47
N THR A 449 9.38 -25.83 -4.92
CA THR A 449 8.96 -26.98 -5.73
C THR A 449 9.02 -26.67 -7.24
N GLU A 450 8.90 -27.70 -8.09
CA GLU A 450 8.80 -27.52 -9.55
C GLU A 450 7.44 -26.98 -10.03
N HIS A 451 6.54 -26.61 -9.10
CA HIS A 451 5.18 -26.15 -9.42
C HIS A 451 5.09 -24.62 -9.33
N CYS A 452 5.23 -23.99 -10.49
CA CYS A 452 5.13 -22.54 -10.67
C CYS A 452 3.98 -22.18 -11.62
N PHE A 453 3.38 -21.02 -11.39
CA PHE A 453 2.25 -20.47 -12.13
C PHE A 453 2.46 -18.98 -12.37
N ASP A 454 2.21 -18.53 -13.60
CA ASP A 454 2.31 -17.11 -13.95
C ASP A 454 1.08 -16.35 -13.44
N THR A 455 1.31 -15.41 -12.53
CA THR A 455 0.30 -14.53 -11.94
C THR A 455 0.48 -13.10 -12.41
N PHE A 456 -0.41 -12.21 -12.00
CA PHE A 456 -0.34 -10.78 -12.30
C PHE A 456 0.97 -10.13 -11.80
N HIS A 457 1.52 -10.60 -10.68
CA HIS A 457 2.79 -10.15 -10.12
C HIS A 457 3.97 -11.07 -10.51
N GLY A 458 3.87 -11.72 -11.67
CA GLY A 458 4.90 -12.60 -12.21
C GLY A 458 4.75 -14.06 -11.78
N SER A 459 5.81 -14.85 -12.05
CA SER A 459 5.82 -16.30 -11.86
C SER A 459 5.97 -16.68 -10.38
N THR A 460 4.90 -17.22 -9.79
CA THR A 460 4.85 -17.63 -8.38
C THR A 460 5.04 -19.14 -8.27
N CYS A 461 5.87 -19.59 -7.32
CA CYS A 461 6.16 -21.00 -7.14
C CYS A 461 5.70 -21.48 -5.76
N LEU A 462 5.25 -22.73 -5.67
CA LEU A 462 4.93 -23.35 -4.40
C LEU A 462 6.21 -23.68 -3.62
N VAL A 463 6.22 -23.33 -2.33
CA VAL A 463 7.30 -23.56 -1.38
C VAL A 463 6.77 -24.37 -0.21
N GLU A 464 7.51 -25.41 0.18
CA GLU A 464 7.30 -26.13 1.44
C GLU A 464 8.14 -25.45 2.54
N GLY A 465 7.51 -25.00 3.63
CA GLY A 465 8.21 -24.39 4.77
C GLY A 465 7.27 -23.64 5.72
N ASN A 466 7.41 -23.87 7.03
CA ASN A 466 6.58 -23.23 8.06
C ASN A 466 7.02 -21.81 8.43
N VAL A 467 8.31 -21.51 8.28
CA VAL A 467 8.91 -20.21 8.59
C VAL A 467 9.77 -19.80 7.40
N TRP A 468 9.62 -18.58 6.91
CA TRP A 468 10.40 -18.01 5.82
C TRP A 468 11.22 -16.85 6.36
N THR A 469 12.52 -16.83 6.08
CA THR A 469 13.41 -15.73 6.44
C THR A 469 13.94 -15.10 5.16
N LEU A 470 13.66 -13.80 4.98
CA LEU A 470 14.07 -13.00 3.83
C LEU A 470 15.17 -12.05 4.32
N GLY A 471 16.41 -12.28 3.88
CA GLY A 471 17.59 -11.54 4.31
C GLY A 471 17.86 -10.35 3.39
N GLU A 472 17.46 -9.16 3.81
CA GLU A 472 17.56 -7.92 3.06
C GLU A 472 18.92 -7.26 3.26
N ASP A 473 19.73 -7.18 2.21
CA ASP A 473 20.94 -6.34 2.21
C ASP A 473 20.53 -4.85 2.18
N LEU A 474 20.78 -4.17 3.30
CA LEU A 474 20.47 -2.76 3.45
C LEU A 474 21.36 -1.86 2.55
N GLY A 475 22.52 -2.35 2.10
CA GLY A 475 23.52 -1.60 1.35
C GLY A 475 24.14 -0.45 2.15
N ALA A 476 24.58 0.61 1.46
CA ALA A 476 25.06 1.84 2.11
C ALA A 476 23.94 2.55 2.92
N PRO A 477 24.25 3.23 4.03
CA PRO A 477 23.28 4.03 4.78
C PRO A 477 22.63 5.11 3.90
N MET A 478 21.37 5.46 4.17
CA MET A 478 20.76 6.64 3.55
C MET A 478 21.49 7.91 3.98
N SER A 479 21.78 8.79 3.02
CA SER A 479 22.55 10.03 3.24
C SER A 479 21.84 11.23 2.62
N PHE A 480 22.08 12.42 3.15
CA PHE A 480 21.66 13.68 2.52
C PHE A 480 22.49 14.01 1.28
N ASN A 481 23.63 13.35 1.08
CA ASN A 481 24.53 13.53 -0.05
C ASN A 481 24.41 12.35 -1.01
N ALA A 482 24.79 12.55 -2.27
CA ALA A 482 25.00 11.44 -3.20
C ALA A 482 26.29 10.68 -2.82
N PRO A 483 26.52 9.46 -3.34
CA PRO A 483 27.77 8.73 -3.10
C PRO A 483 29.04 9.41 -3.64
N ARG A 484 28.91 10.51 -4.40
CA ARG A 484 29.97 11.25 -5.10
C ARG A 484 29.77 12.77 -4.99
N PRO A 485 30.85 13.56 -5.01
CA PRO A 485 30.76 15.03 -5.06
C PRO A 485 30.21 15.52 -6.43
N PRO A 486 29.64 16.73 -6.50
CA PRO A 486 29.25 17.34 -7.77
C PRO A 486 30.43 17.56 -8.73
N GLU A 487 30.21 17.35 -10.03
CA GLU A 487 31.20 17.63 -11.07
C GLU A 487 31.76 19.06 -10.99
N ALA A 488 33.10 19.18 -10.94
CA ALA A 488 33.81 20.45 -10.79
C ALA A 488 33.43 21.51 -11.84
N LYS A 489 33.11 21.11 -13.07
CA LYS A 489 32.67 22.03 -14.15
C LYS A 489 31.31 22.68 -13.88
N THR A 490 30.48 22.05 -13.05
CA THR A 490 29.09 22.47 -12.77
C THR A 490 28.99 23.32 -11.50
N ILE A 491 29.95 23.21 -10.59
CA ILE A 491 29.99 23.92 -9.30
C ILE A 491 29.77 25.45 -9.41
N PRO A 492 30.37 26.21 -10.35
CA PRO A 492 30.10 27.65 -10.48
C PRO A 492 28.64 27.99 -10.81
N THR A 493 27.95 27.09 -11.53
CA THR A 493 26.54 27.25 -11.89
C THR A 493 25.64 26.86 -10.73
N LEU A 494 26.02 25.82 -9.97
CA LEU A 494 25.36 25.40 -8.73
C LEU A 494 25.45 26.50 -7.66
N ALA A 495 26.63 27.11 -7.47
CA ALA A 495 26.85 28.20 -6.50
C ALA A 495 25.88 29.37 -6.73
N LYS A 496 25.71 29.79 -7.98
CA LYS A 496 24.77 30.85 -8.34
C LYS A 496 23.31 30.45 -8.11
N ALA A 497 22.91 29.24 -8.49
CA ALA A 497 21.53 28.78 -8.25
C ALA A 497 21.23 28.70 -6.74
N LEU A 498 22.21 28.27 -5.95
CA LEU A 498 22.14 28.16 -4.50
C LEU A 498 21.99 29.53 -3.81
N GLU A 499 22.71 30.56 -4.28
CA GLU A 499 22.54 31.95 -3.80
C GLU A 499 21.09 32.43 -4.00
N GLU A 500 20.47 32.10 -5.13
CA GLU A 500 19.08 32.50 -5.44
C GLU A 500 18.03 31.66 -4.67
N ASP A 501 18.17 30.32 -4.62
CA ASP A 501 17.19 29.42 -3.97
C ASP A 501 17.24 29.45 -2.43
N LEU A 502 18.40 29.72 -1.80
CA LEU A 502 18.48 29.79 -0.33
C LEU A 502 17.67 30.96 0.24
N GLN A 503 17.41 31.99 -0.58
CA GLN A 503 16.56 33.13 -0.22
C GLN A 503 15.05 32.81 -0.31
N PHE A 504 14.66 31.59 -0.71
CA PHE A 504 13.26 31.19 -0.84
C PHE A 504 12.49 31.34 0.47
N GLN A 505 11.41 32.11 0.44
CA GLN A 505 10.54 32.37 1.59
C GLN A 505 9.42 31.34 1.63
N ILE A 506 9.31 30.61 2.75
CA ILE A 506 8.16 29.72 3.01
C ILE A 506 6.88 30.58 3.05
N PRO A 507 5.81 30.22 2.30
CA PRO A 507 4.53 30.93 2.31
C PRO A 507 3.98 31.17 3.72
N ALA A 508 3.48 32.38 3.99
CA ALA A 508 3.08 32.77 5.34
C ALA A 508 1.99 31.87 5.97
N ASN A 509 1.07 31.32 5.17
CA ASN A 509 0.06 30.37 5.63
C ASN A 509 0.66 29.03 6.09
N LEU A 510 1.80 28.59 5.53
CA LEU A 510 2.47 27.36 5.96
C LEU A 510 3.12 27.52 7.35
N LEU A 511 3.55 28.74 7.72
CA LEU A 511 4.10 29.07 9.03
C LEU A 511 3.06 29.08 10.17
N VAL A 512 1.78 28.92 9.84
CA VAL A 512 0.67 28.70 10.80
C VAL A 512 -0.08 27.38 10.54
N ALA A 513 0.49 26.51 9.69
CA ALA A 513 -0.13 25.25 9.25
C ALA A 513 -1.54 25.43 8.65
N ALA A 514 -1.75 26.48 7.85
CA ALA A 514 -3.02 26.79 7.18
C ALA A 514 -3.00 26.37 5.70
N ALA A 515 -2.89 25.06 5.44
CA ALA A 515 -2.81 24.46 4.10
C ALA A 515 -3.18 22.97 4.11
N ASP A 516 -3.08 22.32 2.95
CA ASP A 516 -2.97 20.85 2.83
C ASP A 516 -1.60 20.36 3.32
N THR A 517 -1.49 19.10 3.73
CA THR A 517 -0.25 18.55 4.28
C THR A 517 0.75 18.15 3.19
N TYR A 518 0.29 17.83 1.98
CA TYR A 518 1.10 17.38 0.83
C TYR A 518 2.03 18.47 0.27
N PHE A 519 1.48 19.54 -0.33
CA PHE A 519 2.30 20.61 -0.93
C PHE A 519 3.12 21.35 0.14
N SER A 520 2.59 21.46 1.35
CA SER A 520 3.33 21.99 2.50
C SER A 520 4.56 21.16 2.83
N GLY A 521 4.43 19.84 2.89
CA GLY A 521 5.55 18.92 3.04
C GLY A 521 6.58 19.13 1.94
N LYS A 522 6.16 19.11 0.66
CA LYS A 522 7.04 19.29 -0.51
C LYS A 522 7.86 20.58 -0.43
N ILE A 523 7.25 21.70 -0.03
CA ILE A 523 7.93 22.99 0.13
C ILE A 523 8.93 22.98 1.30
N LEU A 524 8.57 22.40 2.45
CA LEU A 524 9.48 22.27 3.60
C LEU A 524 10.68 21.38 3.25
N ALA A 525 10.44 20.25 2.57
CA ALA A 525 11.50 19.34 2.13
C ALA A 525 12.42 19.97 1.08
N ARG A 526 11.89 20.77 0.13
CA ARG A 526 12.72 21.58 -0.79
C ARG A 526 13.68 22.48 -0.04
N VAL A 527 13.18 23.26 0.93
CA VAL A 527 14.03 24.18 1.70
C VAL A 527 15.10 23.40 2.46
N GLY A 528 14.73 22.27 3.07
CA GLY A 528 15.69 21.36 3.71
C GLY A 528 16.75 20.80 2.75
N ARG A 529 16.37 20.48 1.51
CA ARG A 529 17.29 20.02 0.45
C ARG A 529 18.28 21.10 0.04
N VAL A 530 17.81 22.35 -0.16
CA VAL A 530 18.68 23.50 -0.47
C VAL A 530 19.68 23.77 0.66
N ILE A 531 19.23 23.75 1.92
CA ILE A 531 20.10 23.87 3.10
C ILE A 531 21.16 22.77 3.15
N SER A 532 20.78 21.52 2.84
CA SER A 532 21.69 20.37 2.82
C SER A 532 22.80 20.54 1.78
N ILE A 533 22.45 20.98 0.56
CA ILE A 533 23.40 21.28 -0.50
C ILE A 533 24.30 22.48 -0.12
N ALA A 534 23.75 23.51 0.54
CA ALA A 534 24.53 24.65 1.01
C ALA A 534 25.66 24.23 1.97
N TRP A 535 25.34 23.33 2.89
CA TRP A 535 26.30 22.77 3.83
C TRP A 535 27.33 21.85 3.15
N GLU A 536 26.90 21.00 2.20
CA GLU A 536 27.80 20.16 1.41
C GLU A 536 28.85 21.01 0.66
N MET A 537 28.40 22.07 -0.02
CA MET A 537 29.29 22.93 -0.82
C MET A 537 30.26 23.75 0.04
N ASN A 538 29.81 24.24 1.20
CA ASN A 538 30.71 24.91 2.16
C ASN A 538 31.75 23.93 2.73
N SER A 539 31.37 22.70 3.05
CA SER A 539 32.30 21.69 3.57
C SER A 539 33.35 21.30 2.53
N LEU A 540 32.94 21.12 1.26
CA LEU A 540 33.86 20.94 0.11
C LEU A 540 34.82 22.13 -0.05
N ALA A 541 34.32 23.37 0.02
CA ALA A 541 35.15 24.58 -0.12
C ALA A 541 36.17 24.74 1.03
N LEU A 542 35.86 24.23 2.22
CA LEU A 542 36.75 24.18 3.38
C LEU A 542 37.70 22.97 3.36
N GLY A 543 37.48 21.99 2.48
CA GLY A 543 38.24 20.74 2.42
C GLY A 543 37.86 19.73 3.51
N ASP A 544 36.72 19.91 4.19
CA ASP A 544 36.18 18.96 5.16
C ASP A 544 35.41 17.84 4.43
N VAL A 545 36.15 16.92 3.82
CA VAL A 545 35.58 15.81 3.03
C VAL A 545 35.15 14.62 3.89
N ASP A 546 35.74 14.46 5.08
CA ASP A 546 35.44 13.34 5.99
C ASP A 546 34.01 13.42 6.53
N SER A 547 33.48 14.64 6.73
CA SER A 547 32.09 14.86 7.19
C SER A 547 31.03 14.61 6.11
N LEU A 548 31.42 14.53 4.84
CA LEU A 548 30.51 14.39 3.70
C LEU A 548 30.14 12.94 3.37
N GLN A 549 30.93 11.97 3.85
CA GLN A 549 30.66 10.53 3.74
C GLN A 549 30.36 10.07 2.29
N TYR A 550 31.22 10.46 1.35
CA TYR A 550 31.16 9.94 -0.02
C TYR A 550 31.66 8.48 -0.06
N ASP A 551 30.84 7.57 -0.60
CA ASP A 551 31.16 6.13 -0.68
C ASP A 551 31.92 5.75 -1.97
N GLU A 552 31.67 6.44 -3.09
CA GLU A 552 32.31 6.17 -4.40
C GLU A 552 33.39 7.22 -4.72
N VAL A 553 34.43 7.31 -3.88
CA VAL A 553 35.49 8.34 -4.01
C VAL A 553 36.45 8.05 -5.17
N ASP A 554 36.40 8.87 -6.21
CA ASP A 554 37.54 9.13 -7.08
C ASP A 554 38.33 10.33 -6.50
N ASP A 555 39.53 10.07 -5.99
CA ASP A 555 40.44 11.07 -5.40
C ASP A 555 40.68 12.28 -6.33
N GLN A 556 40.71 12.05 -7.66
CA GLN A 556 40.90 13.12 -8.63
C GLN A 556 39.63 13.97 -8.73
N ALA A 557 38.46 13.35 -8.89
CA ALA A 557 37.19 14.06 -8.98
C ALA A 557 36.88 14.85 -7.69
N LEU A 558 37.15 14.27 -6.52
CA LEU A 558 36.99 14.94 -5.23
C LEU A 558 37.96 16.13 -5.08
N SER A 559 39.22 15.97 -5.48
CA SER A 559 40.20 17.07 -5.48
C SER A 559 39.77 18.20 -6.44
N GLU A 560 39.30 17.87 -7.64
CA GLU A 560 38.82 18.85 -8.62
C GLU A 560 37.57 19.58 -8.12
N ALA A 561 36.61 18.87 -7.54
CA ALA A 561 35.40 19.44 -6.94
C ALA A 561 35.73 20.39 -5.78
N ALA A 562 36.61 19.99 -4.86
CA ALA A 562 37.05 20.83 -3.74
C ALA A 562 37.79 22.10 -4.21
N HIS A 563 38.65 22.01 -5.24
CA HIS A 563 39.31 23.19 -5.81
C HIS A 563 38.34 24.15 -6.50
N ALA A 564 37.33 23.63 -7.21
CA ALA A 564 36.28 24.44 -7.81
C ALA A 564 35.41 25.10 -6.73
N ALA A 565 34.99 24.35 -5.71
CA ALA A 565 34.22 24.88 -4.57
C ALA A 565 34.98 26.00 -3.83
N ALA A 566 36.27 25.80 -3.54
CA ALA A 566 37.12 26.82 -2.91
C ALA A 566 37.40 28.06 -3.78
N SER A 567 36.99 28.05 -5.05
CA SER A 567 37.10 29.19 -5.98
C SER A 567 35.82 30.02 -6.11
N GLU A 568 34.69 29.51 -5.60
CA GLU A 568 33.38 30.16 -5.64
C GLU A 568 33.02 30.81 -4.30
N ASN A 569 31.99 31.67 -4.30
CA ASN A 569 31.40 32.18 -3.06
C ASN A 569 30.09 31.45 -2.80
N PHE A 570 30.01 30.72 -1.69
CA PHE A 570 28.78 30.11 -1.21
C PHE A 570 28.12 30.96 -0.12
N PRO A 571 26.82 30.75 0.17
CA PRO A 571 26.15 31.41 1.27
C PRO A 571 26.86 31.18 2.61
N SER A 572 26.87 32.20 3.46
CA SER A 572 27.58 32.14 4.74
C SER A 572 26.86 31.26 5.77
N GLU A 573 27.53 30.95 6.88
CA GLU A 573 26.91 30.30 8.03
C GLU A 573 25.69 31.07 8.56
N GLU A 574 25.68 32.42 8.46
CA GLU A 574 24.56 33.27 8.86
C GLU A 574 23.36 33.15 7.89
N ASP A 575 23.62 33.04 6.59
CA ASP A 575 22.58 32.81 5.57
C ASP A 575 21.94 31.41 5.75
N ILE A 576 22.77 30.38 5.97
CA ILE A 576 22.32 29.01 6.22
C ILE A 576 21.54 28.95 7.55
N ALA A 577 22.03 29.57 8.62
CA ALA A 577 21.32 29.64 9.90
C ALA A 577 19.97 30.37 9.78
N THR A 578 19.87 31.39 8.92
CA THR A 578 18.61 32.07 8.63
C THR A 578 17.62 31.13 7.94
N ALA A 579 18.04 30.41 6.91
CA ALA A 579 17.21 29.41 6.23
C ALA A 579 16.79 28.25 7.17
N VAL A 580 17.70 27.77 8.03
CA VAL A 580 17.40 26.74 9.06
C VAL A 580 16.36 27.25 10.05
N ASN A 581 16.45 28.50 10.52
CA ASN A 581 15.43 29.05 11.42
C ASN A 581 14.06 29.16 10.74
N GLN A 582 14.01 29.59 9.47
CA GLN A 582 12.77 29.64 8.69
C GLN A 582 12.15 28.24 8.49
N LEU A 583 12.98 27.23 8.21
CA LEU A 583 12.52 25.83 8.12
C LEU A 583 12.02 25.31 9.46
N LYS A 584 12.73 25.60 10.56
CA LYS A 584 12.34 25.26 11.94
C LYS A 584 10.98 25.86 12.30
N GLU A 585 10.73 27.12 11.98
CA GLU A 585 9.40 27.75 12.17
C GLU A 585 8.31 26.99 11.40
N GLY A 586 8.56 26.69 10.11
CA GLY A 586 7.63 25.93 9.27
C GLY A 586 7.32 24.53 9.80
N VAL A 587 8.33 23.72 10.15
CA VAL A 587 8.14 22.37 10.71
C VAL A 587 7.46 22.43 12.09
N SER A 588 7.83 23.40 12.93
CA SER A 588 7.26 23.57 14.27
C SER A 588 5.78 23.96 14.24
N ALA A 589 5.33 24.68 13.21
CA ALA A 589 3.93 25.09 13.05
C ALA A 589 3.00 23.87 12.94
N TRP A 590 3.38 22.85 12.18
CA TRP A 590 2.59 21.61 12.00
C TRP A 590 2.57 20.71 13.24
N LEU A 591 3.59 20.81 14.11
CA LEU A 591 3.72 20.10 15.38
C LEU A 591 3.28 20.95 16.61
N SER A 592 2.50 22.01 16.36
CA SER A 592 1.95 22.92 17.37
C SER A 592 0.48 22.59 17.71
N GLU A 593 0.09 22.87 18.96
CA GLU A 593 -1.33 22.83 19.38
C GLU A 593 -2.18 23.92 18.69
N ASP A 594 -1.52 25.02 18.28
CA ASP A 594 -2.11 26.20 17.64
C ASP A 594 -2.16 26.09 16.09
N ALA A 595 -1.80 24.95 15.51
CA ALA A 595 -1.90 24.69 14.07
C ALA A 595 -3.33 24.91 13.55
N GLU A 596 -3.49 25.67 12.45
CA GLU A 596 -4.82 25.99 11.90
C GLU A 596 -5.48 24.79 11.19
N ALA A 597 -4.69 23.93 10.53
CA ALA A 597 -5.07 22.59 10.10
C ALA A 597 -4.39 21.56 11.04
N PRO A 598 -4.90 21.34 12.26
CA PRO A 598 -4.22 20.57 13.28
C PRO A 598 -4.24 19.07 12.96
N TYR A 599 -3.15 18.39 13.30
CA TYR A 599 -3.18 16.95 13.46
C TYR A 599 -3.96 16.53 14.71
N VAL A 600 -4.67 15.41 14.61
CA VAL A 600 -5.46 14.83 15.69
C VAL A 600 -5.30 13.31 15.75
N PHE A 601 -5.43 12.75 16.96
CA PHE A 601 -5.47 11.31 17.15
C PHE A 601 -6.88 10.75 16.95
N ASP A 602 -7.05 9.90 15.96
CA ASP A 602 -8.31 9.22 15.65
C ASP A 602 -8.48 7.97 16.50
N LYS A 603 -9.29 8.07 17.57
CA LYS A 603 -9.62 6.94 18.46
C LYS A 603 -10.48 5.85 17.80
N SER A 604 -11.04 6.08 16.62
CA SER A 604 -11.85 5.05 15.92
C SER A 604 -10.99 4.01 15.20
N TRP A 605 -9.83 4.40 14.68
CA TRP A 605 -8.92 3.50 13.95
C TRP A 605 -7.53 3.38 14.56
N GLY A 606 -7.12 4.30 15.46
CA GLY A 606 -5.78 4.33 16.02
C GLY A 606 -4.77 4.85 15.00
N GLY A 607 -4.62 6.17 14.95
CA GLY A 607 -3.68 6.84 14.08
C GLY A 607 -3.71 8.36 14.15
N PHE A 608 -2.72 8.99 13.52
CA PHE A 608 -2.52 10.43 13.50
C PHE A 608 -2.93 10.95 12.12
N VAL A 609 -3.96 11.79 12.07
CA VAL A 609 -4.59 12.29 10.83
C VAL A 609 -4.67 13.81 10.87
N ASN A 610 -4.56 14.47 9.72
CA ASN A 610 -4.80 15.92 9.66
C ASN A 610 -6.30 16.24 9.62
N CYS A 611 -6.72 17.33 10.27
CA CYS A 611 -8.11 17.79 10.22
C CYS A 611 -8.50 18.44 8.87
N GLY A 612 -7.55 18.85 8.03
CA GLY A 612 -7.78 19.61 6.82
C GLY A 612 -8.12 21.09 7.08
N CYS A 613 -8.15 21.87 5.99
CA CYS A 613 -8.26 23.32 6.04
C CYS A 613 -9.36 23.85 5.11
N HIS A 614 -10.46 24.36 5.66
CA HIS A 614 -11.40 25.20 4.91
C HIS A 614 -10.78 26.58 4.67
N TYR A 615 -9.86 26.66 3.71
CA TYR A 615 -9.01 27.83 3.51
C TYR A 615 -9.79 29.07 3.04
N VAL A 616 -9.61 30.19 3.74
CA VAL A 616 -10.22 31.49 3.44
C VAL A 616 -9.13 32.55 3.30
N GLY A 617 -8.88 32.96 2.06
CA GLY A 617 -7.89 33.98 1.75
C GLY A 617 -7.60 34.10 0.26
N LYS A 618 -6.42 34.61 -0.07
CA LYS A 618 -5.83 34.62 -1.42
C LYS A 618 -4.32 34.48 -1.30
N GLY A 619 -3.72 33.67 -2.18
CA GLY A 619 -2.29 33.37 -2.06
C GLY A 619 -2.00 32.78 -0.68
N ASP A 620 -0.90 33.21 -0.09
CA ASP A 620 -0.36 32.80 1.20
C ASP A 620 -0.89 33.61 2.41
N SER A 621 -1.84 34.53 2.19
CA SER A 621 -2.35 35.44 3.24
C SER A 621 -3.72 35.02 3.80
N GLY A 622 -4.06 33.73 3.74
CA GLY A 622 -5.31 33.16 4.24
C GLY A 622 -5.16 32.45 5.58
N HIS A 623 -6.26 31.87 6.04
CA HIS A 623 -6.39 31.10 7.29
C HIS A 623 -7.41 29.98 7.10
N CYS A 624 -7.39 28.95 7.96
CA CYS A 624 -8.43 27.92 7.98
C CYS A 624 -9.67 28.44 8.72
N ASN A 625 -10.83 28.36 8.07
CA ASN A 625 -12.13 28.73 8.64
C ASN A 625 -12.92 27.49 9.11
N ASN A 626 -12.21 26.56 9.77
CA ASN A 626 -12.77 25.47 10.56
C ASN A 626 -12.25 25.57 11.99
N THR A 627 -12.93 24.94 12.94
CA THR A 627 -12.52 25.00 14.36
C THR A 627 -12.85 23.67 15.02
N PHE A 628 -11.82 23.01 15.55
CA PHE A 628 -11.95 21.70 16.23
C PHE A 628 -13.15 21.69 17.20
N PRO A 629 -14.04 20.67 17.14
CA PRO A 629 -13.89 19.39 16.44
C PRO A 629 -14.30 19.38 14.95
N ASP A 630 -14.58 20.53 14.34
CA ASP A 630 -14.85 20.61 12.90
C ASP A 630 -13.56 20.40 12.09
N CYS A 631 -13.48 19.24 11.44
CA CYS A 631 -12.29 18.73 10.75
C CYS A 631 -12.68 18.28 9.33
N PRO A 632 -12.56 19.17 8.32
CA PRO A 632 -12.97 18.94 6.94
C PRO A 632 -12.51 17.62 6.32
N ALA A 633 -11.24 17.23 6.51
CA ALA A 633 -10.68 15.99 5.94
C ALA A 633 -11.27 14.70 6.55
N LEU A 634 -11.97 14.80 7.68
CA LEU A 634 -12.69 13.66 8.26
C LEU A 634 -14.14 13.56 7.76
N ALA A 635 -14.65 14.63 7.12
CA ALA A 635 -16.00 14.71 6.56
C ALA A 635 -16.03 14.50 5.04
N ASP A 636 -15.02 15.00 4.31
CA ASP A 636 -14.83 14.78 2.87
C ASP A 636 -13.59 13.91 2.62
N VAL A 637 -13.75 12.85 1.82
CA VAL A 637 -12.69 11.90 1.47
C VAL A 637 -11.69 12.47 0.44
N ASN A 638 -12.01 13.61 -0.19
CA ASN A 638 -11.16 14.25 -1.19
C ASN A 638 -10.34 15.41 -0.62
N GLU A 639 -10.69 15.91 0.57
CA GLU A 639 -9.98 17.00 1.24
C GLU A 639 -8.63 16.51 1.78
N ASP A 640 -7.59 17.34 1.64
CA ASP A 640 -6.18 16.96 1.86
C ASP A 640 -5.81 15.59 1.23
N PHE A 641 -6.28 15.35 -0.01
CA PHE A 641 -6.07 14.12 -0.79
C PHE A 641 -6.61 12.82 -0.11
N GLY A 642 -7.45 12.99 0.91
CA GLY A 642 -7.94 11.89 1.74
C GLY A 642 -6.98 11.49 2.85
N ASN A 643 -6.04 12.36 3.26
CA ASN A 643 -5.21 12.17 4.46
C ASN A 643 -6.08 11.89 5.69
N GLY A 644 -7.18 12.64 5.86
CA GLY A 644 -8.17 12.36 6.91
C GLY A 644 -8.84 10.98 6.80
N TRP A 645 -8.66 10.23 5.72
CA TRP A 645 -9.12 8.85 5.51
C TRP A 645 -7.98 7.82 5.43
N TYR A 646 -6.76 8.18 5.87
CA TYR A 646 -5.54 7.36 5.80
C TYR A 646 -5.01 7.11 4.39
N ASN A 647 -5.42 7.88 3.39
CA ASN A 647 -4.69 7.93 2.13
C ASN A 647 -3.32 8.58 2.36
N ASP A 648 -2.30 8.07 1.70
CA ASP A 648 -1.11 8.83 1.32
C ASP A 648 -0.29 9.40 2.49
N HIS A 649 -0.51 8.91 3.72
CA HIS A 649 0.21 9.31 4.93
C HIS A 649 1.73 9.17 4.79
N HIS A 650 2.22 8.11 4.14
CA HIS A 650 3.64 7.92 3.86
C HIS A 650 4.16 9.02 2.91
N TYR A 651 3.49 9.28 1.78
CA TYR A 651 3.85 10.37 0.87
C TYR A 651 3.86 11.73 1.59
N HIS A 652 2.78 12.06 2.31
CA HIS A 652 2.63 13.37 2.96
C HIS A 652 3.66 13.52 4.09
N TYR A 653 3.67 12.59 5.05
CA TYR A 653 4.44 12.73 6.28
C TYR A 653 5.93 12.47 6.06
N GLY A 654 6.31 11.69 5.04
CA GLY A 654 7.70 11.52 4.61
C GLY A 654 8.42 12.85 4.36
N TYR A 655 7.78 13.78 3.66
CA TYR A 655 8.34 15.12 3.44
C TYR A 655 8.50 15.94 4.74
N HIS A 656 7.54 15.84 5.67
CA HIS A 656 7.63 16.51 6.99
C HIS A 656 8.74 15.90 7.85
N VAL A 657 8.91 14.58 7.82
CA VAL A 657 10.01 13.87 8.50
C VAL A 657 11.36 14.25 7.88
N TYR A 658 11.47 14.39 6.55
CA TYR A 658 12.69 14.84 5.89
C TYR A 658 13.06 16.26 6.33
N ALA A 659 12.10 17.19 6.33
CA ALA A 659 12.30 18.55 6.80
C ALA A 659 12.73 18.58 8.28
N ALA A 660 12.10 17.76 9.14
CA ALA A 660 12.48 17.61 10.54
C ALA A 660 13.90 17.04 10.72
N ALA A 661 14.33 16.10 9.88
CA ALA A 661 15.69 15.54 9.91
C ALA A 661 16.74 16.61 9.55
N VAL A 662 16.44 17.48 8.58
CA VAL A 662 17.32 18.61 8.25
C VAL A 662 17.37 19.62 9.40
N VAL A 663 16.25 20.01 10.01
CA VAL A 663 16.27 20.92 11.17
C VAL A 663 17.06 20.30 12.32
N ALA A 664 16.83 19.03 12.64
CA ALA A 664 17.53 18.34 13.72
C ALA A 664 19.05 18.28 13.50
N LYS A 665 19.51 18.11 12.25
CA LYS A 665 20.94 18.10 11.91
C LYS A 665 21.66 19.41 12.27
N TYR A 666 20.96 20.55 12.23
CA TYR A 666 21.54 21.89 12.47
C TYR A 666 21.12 22.54 13.79
N ASP A 667 20.01 22.12 14.42
CA ASP A 667 19.52 22.64 15.69
C ASP A 667 19.28 21.50 16.70
N ARG A 668 20.30 21.22 17.51
CA ARG A 668 20.27 20.18 18.54
C ARG A 668 19.21 20.44 19.62
N GLU A 669 19.02 21.69 20.03
CA GLU A 669 18.06 22.02 21.10
C GLU A 669 16.65 21.71 20.64
N TRP A 670 16.30 22.13 19.42
CA TRP A 670 15.04 21.77 18.76
C TRP A 670 14.91 20.25 18.58
N ALA A 671 15.97 19.57 18.12
CA ALA A 671 15.96 18.12 17.88
C ALA A 671 15.53 17.33 19.12
N VAL A 672 16.15 17.64 20.27
CA VAL A 672 15.88 16.96 21.55
C VAL A 672 14.49 17.29 22.09
N GLU A 673 14.01 18.53 21.91
CA GLU A 673 12.66 18.96 22.32
C GLU A 673 11.55 18.31 21.46
N TYR A 674 11.74 18.24 20.14
CA TYR A 674 10.72 17.78 19.20
C TYR A 674 10.75 16.28 18.90
N PHE A 675 11.74 15.52 19.39
CA PHE A 675 11.91 14.09 19.11
C PHE A 675 10.61 13.29 19.22
N ASP A 676 9.98 13.30 20.41
CA ASP A 676 8.75 12.55 20.68
C ASP A 676 7.56 13.01 19.81
N LYS A 677 7.55 14.28 19.37
CA LYS A 677 6.52 14.80 18.45
C LYS A 677 6.74 14.35 17.01
N VAL A 678 7.97 14.32 16.50
CA VAL A 678 8.28 13.81 15.15
C VAL A 678 8.03 12.29 15.09
N LEU A 679 8.28 11.57 16.19
CA LEU A 679 7.92 10.16 16.31
C LEU A 679 6.42 9.89 16.12
N LEU A 680 5.51 10.87 16.24
CA LEU A 680 4.09 10.67 15.91
C LEU A 680 3.84 10.43 14.42
N TYR A 681 4.59 11.10 13.53
CA TYR A 681 4.55 10.80 12.09
C TYR A 681 5.10 9.40 11.84
N ILE A 682 6.28 9.11 12.37
CA ILE A 682 7.00 7.85 12.12
C ILE A 682 6.21 6.66 12.68
N ARG A 683 5.59 6.80 13.87
CA ARG A 683 4.73 5.77 14.45
C ARG A 683 3.45 5.55 13.65
N ASP A 684 2.95 6.54 12.91
CA ASP A 684 1.72 6.33 12.14
C ASP A 684 1.94 5.45 10.90
N PHE A 685 3.03 5.66 10.16
CA PHE A 685 3.26 4.97 8.88
C PHE A 685 4.39 3.91 8.92
N ALA A 686 5.40 4.09 9.76
CA ALA A 686 6.63 3.30 9.80
C ALA A 686 6.91 2.62 11.17
N ASN A 687 5.90 2.45 12.04
CA ASN A 687 6.03 1.78 13.33
C ASN A 687 6.47 0.30 13.19
N PRO A 688 7.61 -0.12 13.77
CA PRO A 688 8.04 -1.52 13.74
C PRO A 688 7.39 -2.41 14.81
N ALA A 689 6.74 -1.86 15.84
CA ALA A 689 6.17 -2.64 16.93
C ALA A 689 4.85 -3.36 16.54
N PRO A 690 4.75 -4.69 16.66
CA PRO A 690 3.52 -5.45 16.37
C PRO A 690 2.40 -5.26 17.40
N ALA A 691 2.73 -4.71 18.59
CA ALA A 691 1.83 -4.59 19.73
C ALA A 691 1.95 -3.22 20.40
N GLU A 692 1.70 -2.15 19.64
CA GLU A 692 1.71 -0.76 20.11
C GLU A 692 0.29 -0.29 20.51
N GLU A 693 0.20 0.70 21.42
CA GLU A 693 -1.07 1.09 22.03
C GLU A 693 -1.97 1.95 21.11
N PHE A 694 -1.39 2.75 20.22
CA PHE A 694 -2.05 3.82 19.48
C PHE A 694 -2.00 3.65 17.96
N PHE A 695 -1.03 2.89 17.43
CA PHE A 695 -0.72 2.76 16.01
C PHE A 695 -0.55 1.28 15.60
N VAL A 696 -0.90 0.96 14.35
CA VAL A 696 -0.59 -0.38 13.80
C VAL A 696 0.90 -0.48 13.45
N GLN A 697 1.42 -1.70 13.35
CA GLN A 697 2.71 -1.96 12.71
C GLN A 697 2.62 -1.55 11.22
N PHE A 698 3.68 -0.93 10.68
CA PHE A 698 3.91 -0.59 9.27
C PHE A 698 2.64 -0.37 8.41
N ARG A 699 1.85 0.67 8.74
CA ARG A 699 0.44 0.83 8.31
C ARG A 699 0.19 0.60 6.81
N GLN A 700 1.05 1.13 5.95
CA GLN A 700 0.93 1.08 4.49
C GLN A 700 1.61 -0.14 3.87
N LYS A 701 2.54 -0.80 4.57
CA LYS A 701 3.42 -1.81 3.97
C LYS A 701 2.71 -3.15 3.80
N ASP A 702 2.70 -3.65 2.58
CA ASP A 702 2.34 -5.02 2.25
C ASP A 702 3.60 -5.89 2.15
N TRP A 703 4.00 -6.47 3.28
CA TRP A 703 5.21 -7.30 3.38
C TRP A 703 5.21 -8.56 2.51
N PHE A 704 4.11 -8.92 1.85
CA PHE A 704 4.08 -10.02 0.88
C PHE A 704 4.36 -9.55 -0.56
N LEU A 705 4.10 -8.28 -0.88
CA LEU A 705 4.51 -7.68 -2.16
C LEU A 705 5.85 -6.94 -2.03
N GLY A 706 6.21 -6.48 -0.83
CA GLY A 706 7.37 -5.63 -0.59
C GLY A 706 7.12 -4.14 -0.85
N SER A 707 5.95 -3.77 -1.40
CA SER A 707 5.53 -2.39 -1.65
C SER A 707 4.58 -1.84 -0.58
N SER A 708 4.28 -0.55 -0.69
CA SER A 708 3.27 0.15 0.08
C SER A 708 1.88 0.15 -0.61
N TRP A 709 0.85 0.54 0.14
CA TRP A 709 -0.50 0.85 -0.35
C TRP A 709 -0.96 2.22 0.15
N ALA A 710 -1.05 3.17 -0.78
CA ALA A 710 -1.45 4.54 -0.55
C ALA A 710 -2.90 4.64 -0.08
N SER A 711 -3.84 3.93 -0.72
CA SER A 711 -5.27 4.00 -0.38
C SER A 711 -5.63 3.46 1.01
N GLY A 712 -6.19 4.35 1.84
CA GLY A 712 -6.64 4.10 3.21
C GLY A 712 -8.07 3.55 3.32
N ILE A 713 -8.83 4.07 4.30
CA ILE A 713 -10.18 3.61 4.64
C ILE A 713 -11.08 3.64 3.39
N VAL A 714 -11.64 2.47 3.07
CA VAL A 714 -12.60 2.35 1.98
C VAL A 714 -13.92 3.04 2.36
N SER A 715 -14.32 4.03 1.57
CA SER A 715 -15.55 4.80 1.76
C SER A 715 -16.80 3.99 1.36
N ALA A 716 -17.90 4.65 0.99
CA ALA A 716 -19.10 3.97 0.50
C ALA A 716 -18.88 3.21 -0.83
N GLU A 717 -17.84 3.58 -1.59
CA GLU A 717 -17.48 2.96 -2.87
C GLU A 717 -16.11 2.27 -2.76
N ASN A 718 -16.11 0.93 -2.76
CA ASN A 718 -14.88 0.16 -2.90
C ASN A 718 -14.36 0.27 -4.34
N SER A 719 -13.05 0.47 -4.50
CA SER A 719 -12.36 0.19 -5.77
C SER A 719 -12.57 -1.29 -6.12
N PRO A 720 -13.12 -1.62 -7.32
CA PRO A 720 -13.25 -3.01 -7.76
C PRO A 720 -11.90 -3.65 -8.09
N HIS A 721 -10.81 -2.88 -8.08
CA HIS A 721 -9.46 -3.37 -8.34
C HIS A 721 -8.62 -3.61 -7.08
N GLY A 722 -9.15 -3.31 -5.89
CA GLY A 722 -8.45 -3.46 -4.59
C GLY A 722 -7.79 -2.16 -4.12
N ARG A 723 -6.72 -2.29 -3.33
CA ARG A 723 -5.83 -1.17 -2.96
C ARG A 723 -5.12 -0.62 -4.19
N ASN A 724 -4.52 0.56 -4.06
CA ASN A 724 -3.63 1.13 -5.07
C ASN A 724 -2.47 1.92 -4.47
N GLU A 725 -1.41 2.03 -5.27
CA GLU A 725 -0.19 2.81 -5.07
C GLU A 725 0.13 3.48 -6.43
N GLU A 726 0.40 4.79 -6.42
CA GLU A 726 0.74 5.56 -7.62
C GLU A 726 2.23 5.90 -7.60
N SER A 727 2.64 6.74 -6.65
CA SER A 727 3.96 7.38 -6.56
C SER A 727 4.95 6.52 -5.76
N SER A 728 5.44 5.43 -6.35
CA SER A 728 6.36 4.50 -5.66
C SER A 728 7.66 5.19 -5.21
N SER A 729 8.08 6.23 -5.92
CA SER A 729 9.20 7.11 -5.57
C SER A 729 8.95 8.00 -4.34
N GLU A 730 7.71 8.44 -4.10
CA GLU A 730 7.37 9.17 -2.86
C GLU A 730 7.32 8.23 -1.66
N ALA A 731 6.93 6.96 -1.83
CA ALA A 731 7.08 5.94 -0.79
C ALA A 731 8.55 5.68 -0.43
N ILE A 732 9.42 5.50 -1.44
CA ILE A 732 10.87 5.34 -1.25
C ILE A 732 11.46 6.55 -0.51
N ALA A 733 11.15 7.78 -0.93
CA ALA A 733 11.63 9.01 -0.30
C ALA A 733 11.09 9.21 1.13
N ALA A 734 9.87 8.75 1.42
CA ALA A 734 9.30 8.77 2.76
C ALA A 734 10.08 7.86 3.72
N TYR A 735 10.48 6.66 3.29
CA TYR A 735 11.29 5.77 4.11
C TYR A 735 12.77 6.19 4.19
N GLU A 736 13.32 6.79 3.12
CA GLU A 736 14.62 7.48 3.14
C GLU A 736 14.62 8.55 4.24
N ALA A 737 13.56 9.37 4.32
CA ALA A 737 13.41 10.39 5.36
C ALA A 737 13.38 9.82 6.78
N VAL A 738 12.72 8.68 7.00
CA VAL A 738 12.72 7.97 8.30
C VAL A 738 14.13 7.49 8.65
N ALA A 739 14.85 6.89 7.70
CA ALA A 739 16.23 6.44 7.89
C ALA A 739 17.16 7.60 8.26
N LEU A 740 17.06 8.73 7.53
CA LEU A 740 17.81 9.96 7.77
C LEU A 740 17.50 10.57 9.14
N TYR A 741 16.22 10.64 9.52
CA TYR A 741 15.82 11.15 10.84
C TYR A 741 16.42 10.30 11.96
N GLY A 742 16.28 8.97 11.87
CA GLY A 742 16.87 8.04 12.83
C GLY A 742 18.39 8.18 12.93
N ALA A 743 19.09 8.29 11.79
CA ALA A 743 20.54 8.47 11.76
C ALA A 743 21.00 9.77 12.44
N VAL A 744 20.34 10.90 12.14
CA VAL A 744 20.63 12.21 12.76
C VAL A 744 20.38 12.16 14.27
N MET A 745 19.25 11.59 14.70
CA MET A 745 18.93 11.50 16.12
C MET A 745 19.85 10.52 16.87
N ALA A 746 20.28 9.43 16.24
CA ALA A 746 21.23 8.49 16.82
C ALA A 746 22.61 9.13 17.02
N ASP A 747 23.12 9.88 16.03
CA ASP A 747 24.34 10.69 16.19
C ASP A 747 24.19 11.71 17.34
N ILE A 748 23.05 12.41 17.40
CA ILE A 748 22.75 13.39 18.46
C ILE A 748 22.79 12.75 19.85
N PHE A 749 22.12 11.62 20.08
CA PHE A 749 22.05 10.98 21.40
C PHE A 749 23.35 10.22 21.76
N SER A 750 24.06 9.64 20.79
CA SER A 750 25.35 8.94 21.02
C SER A 750 26.45 9.79 21.67
N ARG A 751 26.31 11.12 21.58
CA ARG A 751 27.26 12.11 22.11
C ARG A 751 27.00 12.48 23.59
N GLU A 752 25.94 11.96 24.20
CA GLU A 752 25.60 12.14 25.62
C GLU A 752 26.22 11.04 26.50
N SER A 753 25.95 11.04 27.81
CA SER A 753 26.43 10.01 28.75
C SER A 753 25.44 9.77 29.90
N SER A 754 24.14 9.86 29.62
CA SER A 754 23.05 9.66 30.59
C SER A 754 22.17 8.48 30.17
N SER A 755 21.67 7.73 31.16
CA SER A 755 20.88 6.52 30.92
C SER A 755 19.50 6.77 30.30
N ALA A 756 19.05 8.02 30.25
CA ALA A 756 17.82 8.39 29.53
C ALA A 756 18.09 8.64 28.03
N ASP A 757 19.34 8.98 27.68
CA ASP A 757 19.77 9.15 26.30
C ASP A 757 20.13 7.81 25.67
N ASP A 758 20.56 6.82 26.47
CA ASP A 758 20.73 5.42 26.04
C ASP A 758 19.42 4.85 25.45
N GLU A 759 18.28 5.06 26.13
CA GLU A 759 16.96 4.62 25.62
C GLU A 759 16.59 5.35 24.31
N LYS A 760 16.77 6.68 24.26
CA LYS A 760 16.48 7.49 23.05
C LYS A 760 17.42 7.17 21.88
N TYR A 761 18.67 6.80 22.15
CA TYR A 761 19.64 6.36 21.16
C TYR A 761 19.22 5.05 20.50
N GLU A 762 18.82 4.05 21.28
CA GLU A 762 18.33 2.78 20.73
C GLU A 762 16.99 2.96 19.99
N THR A 763 16.08 3.83 20.46
CA THR A 763 14.90 4.25 19.67
C THR A 763 15.32 4.87 18.34
N ALA A 764 16.27 5.80 18.32
CA ALA A 764 16.72 6.47 17.09
C ALA A 764 17.40 5.52 16.11
N LYS A 765 18.18 4.55 16.60
CA LYS A 765 18.73 3.45 15.80
C LYS A 765 17.64 2.55 15.21
N LEU A 766 16.65 2.16 16.00
CA LEU A 766 15.53 1.38 15.50
C LEU A 766 14.75 2.14 14.41
N VAL A 767 14.54 3.45 14.57
CA VAL A 767 13.97 4.31 13.52
C VAL A 767 14.84 4.31 12.26
N ARG A 768 16.16 4.45 12.40
CA ARG A 768 17.12 4.41 11.28
C ARG A 768 17.02 3.09 10.51
N ASP A 769 17.07 1.97 11.22
CA ASP A 769 17.19 0.64 10.62
C ASP A 769 15.84 0.13 10.08
N ALA A 770 14.73 0.46 10.74
CA ALA A 770 13.39 0.25 10.18
C ALA A 770 13.18 1.08 8.91
N GLY A 771 13.58 2.36 8.92
CA GLY A 771 13.57 3.21 7.73
C GLY A 771 14.37 2.62 6.57
N GLN A 772 15.63 2.23 6.84
CA GLN A 772 16.53 1.62 5.85
C GLN A 772 15.94 0.33 5.24
N LEU A 773 15.37 -0.56 6.06
CA LEU A 773 14.71 -1.78 5.60
C LEU A 773 13.47 -1.48 4.73
N LEU A 774 12.65 -0.51 5.15
CA LEU A 774 11.47 -0.08 4.39
C LEU A 774 11.87 0.51 3.02
N THR A 775 12.93 1.34 2.98
CA THR A 775 13.47 1.90 1.72
C THR A 775 13.96 0.81 0.77
N VAL A 776 14.76 -0.15 1.26
CA VAL A 776 15.31 -1.22 0.39
C VAL A 776 14.25 -2.16 -0.15
N THR A 777 13.27 -2.53 0.68
CA THR A 777 12.15 -3.38 0.23
C THR A 777 11.26 -2.65 -0.78
N GLU A 778 11.00 -1.35 -0.58
CA GLU A 778 10.26 -0.53 -1.55
C GLU A 778 11.04 -0.37 -2.87
N LEU A 779 12.35 -0.13 -2.82
CA LEU A 779 13.24 -0.07 -4.01
C LEU A 779 13.14 -1.36 -4.86
N ARG A 780 13.19 -2.55 -4.23
CA ARG A 780 13.03 -3.81 -4.96
C ARG A 780 11.63 -3.95 -5.56
N ALA A 781 10.59 -3.58 -4.82
CA ALA A 781 9.22 -3.65 -5.31
C ALA A 781 8.98 -2.69 -6.48
N THR A 782 9.54 -1.47 -6.45
CA THR A 782 9.55 -0.53 -7.57
C THR A 782 10.25 -1.13 -8.80
N ASN A 783 11.46 -1.68 -8.65
CA ASN A 783 12.15 -2.34 -9.79
C ASN A 783 11.37 -3.56 -10.32
N THR A 784 10.64 -4.29 -9.47
CA THR A 784 9.89 -5.50 -9.86
C THR A 784 8.54 -5.18 -10.53
N TYR A 785 7.81 -4.18 -10.03
CA TYR A 785 6.40 -3.93 -10.38
C TYR A 785 6.14 -2.59 -11.08
N TRP A 786 7.04 -1.60 -10.95
CA TRP A 786 6.91 -0.32 -11.65
C TRP A 786 7.86 -0.21 -12.84
N HIS A 787 9.10 -0.68 -12.74
CA HIS A 787 10.08 -0.56 -13.82
C HIS A 787 9.88 -1.70 -14.82
N VAL A 788 9.39 -1.37 -16.02
CA VAL A 788 9.04 -2.37 -17.05
C VAL A 788 10.11 -2.41 -18.12
N TRP A 789 11.05 -3.33 -17.92
CA TRP A 789 12.18 -3.56 -18.81
C TRP A 789 11.77 -4.14 -20.16
N SER A 790 12.38 -3.64 -21.24
CA SER A 790 12.19 -4.20 -22.60
C SER A 790 13.22 -5.29 -22.95
N SER A 791 14.38 -5.28 -22.30
CA SER A 791 15.45 -6.28 -22.45
C SER A 791 15.09 -7.65 -21.86
N GLU A 792 15.53 -8.73 -22.52
CA GLU A 792 15.45 -10.10 -21.99
C GLU A 792 16.46 -10.38 -20.85
N THR A 793 17.37 -9.44 -20.54
CA THR A 793 18.29 -9.54 -19.39
C THR A 793 17.59 -9.33 -18.04
N HIS A 794 16.46 -8.64 -18.03
CA HIS A 794 15.63 -8.42 -16.84
C HIS A 794 14.28 -9.10 -17.01
N LYS A 795 13.86 -9.87 -16.00
CA LYS A 795 12.61 -10.64 -16.05
C LYS A 795 11.41 -9.73 -15.80
N SER A 796 10.88 -9.12 -16.86
CA SER A 796 9.67 -8.29 -16.76
C SER A 796 8.49 -9.06 -16.16
N THR A 797 7.83 -8.44 -15.18
CA THR A 797 6.65 -8.98 -14.48
C THR A 797 5.44 -9.12 -15.42
N TYR A 798 5.31 -8.22 -16.39
CA TYR A 798 4.08 -8.08 -17.17
C TYR A 798 4.11 -8.81 -18.52
N PRO A 799 2.97 -9.31 -19.02
CA PRO A 799 2.89 -9.93 -20.33
C PRO A 799 3.29 -8.96 -21.45
N LYS A 800 3.92 -9.48 -22.53
CA LYS A 800 4.37 -8.74 -23.74
C LYS A 800 3.30 -7.89 -24.47
N GLY A 801 2.04 -7.93 -24.01
CA GLY A 801 0.97 -7.04 -24.47
C GLY A 801 1.12 -5.61 -23.93
N TYR A 802 1.65 -5.45 -22.71
CA TYR A 802 2.02 -4.16 -22.12
C TYR A 802 3.38 -3.70 -22.67
N LYS A 803 3.52 -2.41 -22.96
CA LYS A 803 4.73 -1.88 -23.63
C LYS A 803 5.22 -0.53 -23.10
N GLN A 804 4.53 0.06 -22.14
CA GLN A 804 5.05 1.27 -21.52
C GLN A 804 6.21 0.86 -20.60
N PRO A 805 7.32 1.62 -20.56
CA PRO A 805 8.51 1.30 -19.75
C PRO A 805 8.31 1.46 -18.24
N VAL A 806 7.15 1.99 -17.81
CA VAL A 806 6.75 2.11 -16.41
C VAL A 806 5.28 1.73 -16.20
N VAL A 807 4.92 1.40 -14.95
CA VAL A 807 3.54 1.46 -14.46
C VAL A 807 3.25 2.85 -13.89
N GLY A 808 2.08 3.41 -14.18
CA GLY A 808 1.62 4.68 -13.61
C GLY A 808 0.93 4.48 -12.26
N MET A 809 -0.04 3.56 -12.20
CA MET A 809 -0.70 3.12 -10.98
C MET A 809 -0.75 1.59 -10.90
N LEU A 810 -0.35 1.04 -9.76
CA LEU A 810 -0.54 -0.35 -9.40
C LEU A 810 -1.75 -0.49 -8.47
N TYR A 811 -2.60 -1.48 -8.75
CA TYR A 811 -3.69 -1.94 -7.92
C TYR A 811 -3.50 -3.44 -7.63
N ASP A 812 -4.13 -4.00 -6.58
CA ASP A 812 -4.09 -5.45 -6.27
C ASP A 812 -4.38 -6.36 -7.49
N THR A 813 -5.15 -5.87 -8.48
CA THR A 813 -5.60 -6.64 -9.65
C THR A 813 -5.39 -5.95 -11.01
N MET A 814 -4.69 -4.80 -11.05
CA MET A 814 -4.50 -4.03 -12.29
C MET A 814 -3.22 -3.18 -12.24
N ALA A 815 -2.44 -3.16 -13.31
CA ALA A 815 -1.35 -2.23 -13.55
C ALA A 815 -1.71 -1.35 -14.74
N SER A 816 -1.68 -0.03 -14.56
CA SER A 816 -2.17 0.93 -15.55
C SER A 816 -1.17 2.05 -15.80
N PHE A 817 -0.98 2.41 -17.07
CA PHE A 817 -0.26 3.61 -17.49
C PHE A 817 -1.23 4.79 -17.58
N GLN A 818 -1.66 5.27 -16.41
CA GLN A 818 -2.49 6.46 -16.20
C GLN A 818 -2.13 7.09 -14.85
N THR A 819 -2.69 8.26 -14.54
CA THR A 819 -2.61 8.88 -13.20
C THR A 819 -3.98 9.35 -12.73
N TRP A 820 -4.11 9.70 -11.45
CA TRP A 820 -5.36 10.25 -10.89
C TRP A 820 -5.78 11.59 -11.50
N PHE A 821 -4.83 12.42 -11.94
CA PHE A 821 -5.08 13.84 -12.22
C PHE A 821 -4.74 14.30 -13.65
N ALA A 822 -4.03 13.50 -14.46
CA ALA A 822 -3.61 13.93 -15.80
C ALA A 822 -3.43 12.76 -16.81
N PRO A 823 -4.02 12.83 -18.03
CA PRO A 823 -3.88 11.79 -19.06
C PRO A 823 -2.57 11.88 -19.88
N GLN A 824 -1.74 12.92 -19.69
CA GLN A 824 -0.49 13.10 -20.43
C GLN A 824 0.55 12.07 -19.97
N ALA A 825 1.14 11.35 -20.92
CA ALA A 825 2.12 10.28 -20.64
C ALA A 825 3.32 10.75 -19.78
N VAL A 826 3.72 12.01 -19.92
CA VAL A 826 4.80 12.64 -19.14
C VAL A 826 4.54 12.59 -17.62
N VAL A 827 3.28 12.57 -17.20
CA VAL A 827 2.90 12.49 -15.79
C VAL A 827 3.06 11.07 -15.26
N SER A 828 2.58 10.07 -15.99
CA SER A 828 2.76 8.65 -15.62
C SER A 828 4.23 8.22 -15.59
N TYR A 829 5.11 8.87 -16.36
CA TYR A 829 6.56 8.72 -16.22
C TYR A 829 7.11 9.50 -15.02
N GLY A 830 6.84 10.82 -14.95
CA GLY A 830 7.45 11.68 -13.95
C GLY A 830 7.01 11.40 -12.52
N ILE A 831 5.80 10.88 -12.30
CA ILE A 831 5.34 10.55 -10.95
C ILE A 831 6.19 9.48 -10.28
N GLN A 832 6.85 8.59 -11.06
CA GLN A 832 7.80 7.57 -10.55
C GLN A 832 9.23 8.09 -10.34
N LEU A 833 9.49 9.36 -10.67
CA LEU A 833 10.83 9.97 -10.56
C LEU A 833 10.92 11.00 -9.43
N MET A 834 9.79 11.52 -8.96
CA MET A 834 9.75 12.54 -7.91
C MET A 834 9.66 11.94 -6.50
N PRO A 835 10.28 12.56 -5.48
CA PRO A 835 11.22 13.69 -5.56
C PRO A 835 12.61 13.27 -6.07
N LEU A 836 13.39 14.25 -6.52
CA LEU A 836 14.81 14.05 -6.85
C LEU A 836 15.65 14.12 -5.56
N THR A 837 15.93 12.97 -4.96
CA THR A 837 16.75 12.80 -3.73
C THR A 837 17.90 11.82 -3.98
N PRO A 838 18.92 11.73 -3.09
CA PRO A 838 20.08 10.85 -3.29
C PRO A 838 19.71 9.37 -3.55
N VAL A 839 18.70 8.83 -2.87
CA VAL A 839 18.25 7.44 -3.06
C VAL A 839 17.74 7.13 -4.48
N ALA A 840 17.41 8.13 -5.30
CA ALA A 840 17.00 7.91 -6.69
C ALA A 840 18.07 7.12 -7.49
N GLU A 841 19.35 7.25 -7.14
CA GLU A 841 20.43 6.47 -7.77
C GLU A 841 20.33 4.96 -7.53
N ARG A 842 19.67 4.55 -6.45
CA ARG A 842 19.39 3.14 -6.13
C ARG A 842 18.09 2.65 -6.74
N ARG A 843 17.23 3.57 -7.21
CA ARG A 843 15.92 3.30 -7.83
C ARG A 843 16.04 3.22 -9.34
N ASP A 844 16.65 4.25 -9.92
CA ASP A 844 16.70 4.51 -11.36
C ASP A 844 17.99 3.91 -11.93
N ASP A 845 17.94 2.62 -12.29
CA ASP A 845 19.07 1.96 -12.95
C ASP A 845 19.42 2.70 -14.28
N PRO A 846 20.69 3.05 -14.54
CA PRO A 846 21.08 3.82 -15.72
C PRO A 846 20.67 3.19 -17.07
N ASP A 847 20.64 1.86 -17.18
CA ASP A 847 20.20 1.19 -18.42
C ASP A 847 18.67 1.32 -18.60
N TRP A 848 17.89 1.25 -17.50
CA TRP A 848 16.45 1.54 -17.55
C TRP A 848 16.17 3.04 -17.80
N ALA A 849 16.94 3.94 -17.20
CA ALA A 849 16.83 5.37 -17.44
C ALA A 849 17.08 5.71 -18.92
N ALA A 850 18.08 5.05 -19.55
CA ALA A 850 18.35 5.15 -20.98
C ALA A 850 17.26 4.52 -21.87
N GLU A 851 16.59 3.43 -21.45
CA GLU A 851 15.40 2.89 -22.13
C GLU A 851 14.19 3.86 -22.01
N LEU A 852 13.99 4.48 -20.85
CA LEU A 852 12.86 5.37 -20.55
C LEU A 852 12.99 6.76 -21.19
N TYR A 853 14.19 7.36 -21.18
CA TYR A 853 14.40 8.75 -21.54
C TYR A 853 13.84 9.16 -22.92
N PRO A 854 14.05 8.40 -24.02
CA PRO A 854 13.46 8.75 -25.33
C PRO A 854 11.93 8.79 -25.32
N ALA A 855 11.28 7.92 -24.53
CA ALA A 855 9.82 7.92 -24.39
C ALA A 855 9.32 9.09 -23.53
N TYR A 856 10.08 9.48 -22.50
CA TYR A 856 9.82 10.67 -21.70
C TYR A 856 9.96 11.95 -22.54
N GLU A 857 11.06 12.08 -23.28
CA GLU A 857 11.40 13.25 -24.09
C GLU A 857 10.31 13.52 -25.15
N GLU A 858 9.86 12.50 -25.87
CA GLU A 858 8.75 12.61 -26.82
C GLU A 858 7.40 12.91 -26.14
N ALA A 859 7.16 12.36 -24.95
CA ALA A 859 5.96 12.67 -24.17
C ALA A 859 5.95 14.14 -23.67
N CYS A 860 7.09 14.68 -23.25
CA CYS A 860 7.23 16.08 -22.88
C CYS A 860 7.08 17.00 -24.10
N LYS A 861 7.72 16.68 -25.24
CA LYS A 861 7.54 17.38 -26.53
C LYS A 861 6.07 17.41 -26.96
N THR A 862 5.37 16.28 -26.84
CA THR A 862 3.93 16.16 -27.16
C THR A 862 3.06 16.99 -26.20
N ALA A 863 3.41 17.04 -24.91
CA ALA A 863 2.70 17.83 -23.91
C ALA A 863 3.01 19.35 -24.02
N GLY A 864 4.17 19.71 -24.57
CA GLY A 864 4.60 21.10 -24.80
C GLY A 864 4.56 21.96 -23.53
N ASP A 865 3.84 23.07 -23.60
CA ASP A 865 3.62 23.98 -22.47
C ASP A 865 3.12 23.28 -21.20
N PHE A 866 2.41 22.15 -21.29
CA PHE A 866 1.97 21.41 -20.10
C PHE A 866 3.14 20.77 -19.35
N CYS A 867 4.13 20.23 -20.07
CA CYS A 867 5.31 19.63 -19.44
C CYS A 867 6.11 20.69 -18.67
N ILE A 868 6.38 21.84 -19.33
CA ILE A 868 7.19 22.92 -18.76
C ILE A 868 6.48 23.63 -17.61
N ASN A 869 5.23 24.09 -17.82
CA ASN A 869 4.56 24.94 -16.82
C ASN A 869 4.11 24.21 -15.56
N ASN A 870 4.15 22.87 -15.52
CA ASN A 870 3.80 22.04 -14.37
C ASN A 870 4.99 21.21 -13.84
N GLY A 871 6.23 21.62 -14.08
CA GLY A 871 7.41 21.01 -13.45
C GLY A 871 7.94 19.71 -14.05
N TRP A 872 7.20 19.03 -14.95
CA TRP A 872 7.62 17.76 -15.56
C TRP A 872 8.94 17.84 -16.34
N SER A 873 9.32 19.02 -16.85
CA SER A 873 10.63 19.24 -17.49
C SER A 873 11.81 19.20 -16.50
N ILE A 874 11.58 19.37 -15.20
CA ILE A 874 12.62 19.20 -14.16
C ILE A 874 13.03 17.72 -14.09
N LEU A 875 12.03 16.84 -14.09
CA LEU A 875 12.25 15.39 -14.01
C LEU A 875 12.79 14.83 -15.33
N GLN A 876 12.47 15.45 -16.48
CA GLN A 876 13.14 15.14 -17.74
C GLN A 876 14.66 15.38 -17.65
N ALA A 877 15.08 16.52 -17.10
CA ALA A 877 16.50 16.84 -16.94
C ALA A 877 17.19 15.88 -15.95
N GLY A 878 16.53 15.53 -14.84
CA GLY A 878 17.02 14.51 -13.91
C GLY A 878 17.20 13.14 -14.57
N LEU A 879 16.20 12.67 -15.32
CA LEU A 879 16.25 11.40 -16.06
C LEU A 879 17.33 11.39 -17.16
N CYS A 880 17.55 12.51 -17.84
CA CYS A 880 18.63 12.68 -18.81
C CYS A 880 20.01 12.44 -18.17
N ALA A 881 20.18 12.90 -16.92
CA ALA A 881 21.42 12.69 -16.18
C ALA A 881 21.57 11.25 -15.65
N GLU A 882 20.49 10.59 -15.21
CA GLU A 882 20.54 9.15 -14.85
C GLU A 882 20.83 8.27 -16.07
N ALA A 883 20.36 8.66 -17.26
CA ALA A 883 20.77 8.05 -18.54
C ALA A 883 22.23 8.35 -18.94
N GLY A 884 22.95 9.15 -18.14
CA GLY A 884 24.38 9.44 -18.27
C GLY A 884 24.74 10.64 -19.15
N ASP A 885 23.78 11.44 -19.62
CA ASP A 885 24.02 12.66 -20.43
C ASP A 885 23.87 13.93 -19.58
N HIS A 886 24.94 14.26 -18.86
CA HIS A 886 24.97 15.39 -17.93
C HIS A 886 25.00 16.75 -18.63
N GLU A 887 25.47 16.83 -19.89
CA GLU A 887 25.59 18.11 -20.61
C GLU A 887 24.24 18.56 -21.17
N ASP A 888 23.53 17.67 -21.86
CA ASP A 888 22.15 17.94 -22.31
C ASP A 888 21.19 18.10 -21.12
N ALA A 889 21.40 17.36 -20.02
CA ALA A 889 20.63 17.53 -18.79
C ALA A 889 20.81 18.93 -18.18
N LEU A 890 22.05 19.44 -18.12
CA LEU A 890 22.34 20.76 -17.57
C LEU A 890 21.79 21.88 -18.47
N GLU A 891 21.87 21.75 -19.81
CA GLU A 891 21.21 22.70 -20.72
C GLU A 891 19.69 22.72 -20.50
N GLN A 892 19.07 21.53 -20.38
CA GLN A 892 17.63 21.41 -20.10
C GLN A 892 17.26 22.09 -18.77
N ALA A 893 18.00 21.83 -17.68
CA ALA A 893 17.74 22.41 -16.37
C ALA A 893 17.84 23.95 -16.38
N LEU A 894 18.84 24.51 -17.05
CA LEU A 894 19.04 25.96 -17.17
C LEU A 894 18.02 26.64 -18.08
N ALA A 895 17.36 25.90 -18.97
CA ALA A 895 16.26 26.40 -19.80
C ALA A 895 14.91 26.49 -19.04
N ILE A 896 14.79 25.90 -17.85
CA ILE A 896 13.54 25.87 -17.07
C ILE A 896 13.23 27.28 -16.53
N PRO A 897 12.08 27.90 -16.86
CA PRO A 897 11.73 29.21 -16.33
C PRO A 897 11.56 29.19 -14.81
N THR A 898 12.16 30.13 -14.07
CA THR A 898 12.15 30.19 -12.59
C THR A 898 10.74 30.06 -11.98
N LYS A 899 9.70 30.57 -12.65
CA LYS A 899 8.29 30.45 -12.25
C LYS A 899 7.75 29.01 -12.16
N VAL A 900 8.45 28.02 -12.74
CA VAL A 900 8.07 26.61 -12.72
C VAL A 900 8.32 26.01 -11.33
N PHE A 901 9.39 26.44 -10.66
CA PHE A 901 9.71 26.09 -9.27
C PHE A 901 8.74 26.71 -8.24
N ILE A 902 7.63 27.32 -8.66
CA ILE A 902 6.50 27.74 -7.81
C ILE A 902 5.14 27.31 -8.40
N SER A 903 5.16 26.30 -9.29
CA SER A 903 3.96 25.61 -9.79
C SER A 903 3.72 24.35 -8.96
N GLN A 904 2.48 23.83 -8.94
CA GLN A 904 2.13 22.65 -8.12
C GLN A 904 2.97 21.38 -8.42
N GLY A 905 3.50 21.22 -9.64
CA GLY A 905 4.39 20.10 -9.96
C GLY A 905 5.89 20.41 -9.80
N GLY A 906 6.25 21.64 -9.41
CA GLY A 906 7.63 22.10 -9.30
C GLY A 906 7.98 22.80 -7.98
N ASP A 907 7.01 23.07 -7.10
CA ASP A 907 7.21 23.78 -5.83
C ASP A 907 8.01 22.97 -4.78
N GLY A 908 7.95 21.64 -4.84
CA GLY A 908 8.85 20.72 -4.15
C GLY A 908 10.26 20.60 -4.75
N ASN A 909 10.57 21.31 -5.84
CA ASN A 909 11.88 21.30 -6.49
C ASN A 909 12.55 22.69 -6.43
N SER A 910 13.87 22.71 -6.58
CA SER A 910 14.68 23.93 -6.71
C SER A 910 15.65 23.78 -7.88
N LEU A 911 16.09 24.90 -8.48
CA LEU A 911 17.07 24.85 -9.56
C LEU A 911 18.41 24.32 -9.01
N THR A 912 18.74 24.72 -7.79
CA THR A 912 19.86 24.18 -7.00
C THR A 912 19.85 22.68 -6.90
N ASN A 913 18.73 22.06 -6.47
CA ASN A 913 18.66 20.61 -6.35
C ASN A 913 18.69 19.93 -7.73
N THR A 914 18.07 20.53 -8.75
CA THR A 914 18.11 19.99 -10.12
C THR A 914 19.55 19.93 -10.65
N ILE A 915 20.31 21.02 -10.51
CA ILE A 915 21.71 21.08 -10.95
C ILE A 915 22.59 20.15 -10.12
N TRP A 916 22.42 20.13 -8.79
CA TRP A 916 23.13 19.24 -7.88
C TRP A 916 22.88 17.76 -8.21
N PHE A 917 21.62 17.40 -8.49
CA PHE A 917 21.23 16.04 -8.83
C PHE A 917 21.96 15.59 -10.10
N ILE A 918 21.87 16.38 -11.16
CA ILE A 918 22.57 16.16 -12.44
C ILE A 918 24.08 16.02 -12.22
N ALA A 919 24.68 16.97 -11.49
CA ALA A 919 26.13 17.02 -11.26
C ALA A 919 26.67 15.86 -10.40
N THR A 920 25.81 15.09 -9.74
CA THR A 920 26.19 13.96 -8.88
C THR A 920 25.78 12.60 -9.46
N ARG A 921 25.19 12.51 -10.66
CA ARG A 921 24.83 11.20 -11.27
C ARG A 921 26.06 10.42 -11.73
N LYS A 922 25.88 9.15 -12.11
CA LYS A 922 26.98 8.33 -12.65
C LYS A 922 27.23 8.73 -14.11
N PRO A 923 28.46 9.15 -14.48
CA PRO A 923 28.75 9.50 -15.87
C PRO A 923 28.59 8.28 -16.77
N SER A 924 28.08 8.48 -18.00
CA SER A 924 27.84 7.42 -18.96
C SER A 924 29.01 6.44 -19.08
N SER A 925 28.71 5.13 -19.07
CA SER A 925 29.70 4.06 -19.23
C SER A 925 30.51 4.15 -20.54
N ALA A 926 29.97 4.84 -21.56
CA ALA A 926 30.66 5.15 -22.81
C ALA A 926 31.88 6.09 -22.65
N SER A 927 31.97 6.84 -21.53
CA SER A 927 33.11 7.73 -21.24
C SER A 927 34.41 6.97 -20.93
N LYS A 928 34.33 5.71 -20.47
CA LYS A 928 35.51 4.87 -20.13
C LYS A 928 36.19 4.24 -21.36
N ALA A 929 35.83 4.63 -22.58
CA ALA A 929 36.23 3.99 -23.84
C ALA A 929 36.93 4.91 -24.87
N ASN A 930 37.39 6.11 -24.49
CA ASN A 930 38.18 7.03 -25.33
C ASN A 930 39.57 7.31 -24.76
#